data_AF-A0AAW2H736-F1
#
_entry.id   AF-A0AAW2H736-F1
#
_cell.length_a   1.000
_cell.length_b   1.000
_cell.length_c   1.000
_cell.angle_alpha   90.00
_cell.angle_beta   90.00
_cell.angle_gamma   90.00
#
_symmetry.space_group_name_H-M   'P 1'
#
loop_
_entity.id
_entity.type
_entity.pdbx_description
1 polymer ?
#
loop_
_entity_poly.entity_id
_entity_poly.type
_entity_poly.pdbx_seq_one_letter_code
_entity_poly.pdbx_strand_id
1 'polypeptide(L)'
;MLEKQGESITFSSPVEYTSELCVHLVGENLVLEQQAKLDKILVEVFYAPPIAGQTYTKVDYQLISQGDRASFVCDKSLWKTWKPDASAQNKLMFAYVRIKIPSSLKNLKIFNAYGSSKVQGNYQQLAFLSYTGSLDFQGSVEKARLETYKGALSLHGKSFEDKQAFYDLTFKTIKGKLIGKGAIKELKLYALWPSVFWQGPCEVFYARSLALESQFELKSLEKGSWSVWAWLGKLLVQVPKEKVSFDVSSGSCVLEVARSFQKKGVRISPFFFRFFWLLKGQPALKAGHYEVSPSISLWQLLEVLSQGQLHLLRVTLTEGCTLTQVAKRLEEEKVISSASEFLYLARDSKFLKELGLSFALSAEGFLFPDTYVFDQGSQAQEVLRHLVDNFWKHLKDLVPGWESWDKEKLYDKIKLASLVEKEYRQPLEAPLIASVFTNRLREGMRLESCASLIYVITEIEGKDHPSRVLWRDVALDSPYNTYKYKGLPPTPIANSGLVALKAAFEPARTNYFYFVIKNPHQGTHAFTGSFDEHSHARKAYLENYVALERLADIAKVSLPQQIDSTLKDPLAEIKKALENLNGRLVGLFEYLYQKKDRHAQEYLLQRGIDEEIRKKFALGYLPWRGQELRQFLLSKSFSLDLLARSGLFSVGSFYPLMGGRLVFPIREFSGRVVGFGGRSLDERQPKYLNSRDDPLFKKKEVLYGFYEAQHFIRKQAKVILCEGYIDVLAWHMAGIPLAVAPLGTSFTYEQACFLKRFVSKIFFCFDADAPGVNATLKSYLLGESLGLESEVILMPAGKDPADILKEKGKLDLERLYREERISTFAYLLDKLYLINNERSLGLSALLLELFKLVEVNYQETIRDKKLTLVAQKLGLSFHSLKKDFLTWLETGLLDKRSQQELLVRYQTGVLPKHERLLIKGIINHPYLFPWVRRYLLAEDLKEETMKVFYSLIEKVWQEKKVKLKADDIFDELEEDSQLRRFFLDSIVDNGVPLSPLDLEQTTCTIYGAFLDHKRAILCESIERAEQVGLVETSLMGSLNYLNQRIKQFSEYKRQYFDSKENLRE
;
A
#
# COMPACT_ATOMS: atom_id res chain seq x y z
N MET A 1 10.15 29.19 -34.17
CA MET A 1 11.28 30.11 -34.34
C MET A 1 12.36 29.39 -35.12
N LEU A 2 12.78 30.02 -36.22
CA LEU A 2 13.89 29.68 -37.13
C LEU A 2 13.71 28.47 -38.08
N GLU A 3 13.39 28.81 -39.33
CA GLU A 3 14.02 28.19 -40.52
C GLU A 3 15.54 28.39 -40.46
N LYS A 4 16.32 27.38 -40.87
CA LYS A 4 17.37 27.49 -41.90
C LYS A 4 18.13 26.17 -42.09
N GLN A 5 18.51 25.93 -43.35
CA GLN A 5 19.43 24.89 -43.86
C GLN A 5 18.80 23.48 -43.87
N GLY A 6 18.46 22.88 -45.01
CA GLY A 6 19.24 22.77 -46.22
C GLY A 6 20.16 21.55 -46.13
N GLU A 7 19.60 20.34 -46.05
CA GLU A 7 20.30 19.08 -46.32
C GLU A 7 19.29 17.92 -46.46
N SER A 8 19.54 17.02 -47.41
CA SER A 8 18.76 15.82 -47.70
C SER A 8 18.97 14.74 -46.65
N ILE A 9 17.90 14.09 -46.18
CA ILE A 9 17.99 12.77 -45.52
C ILE A 9 17.25 11.75 -46.38
N THR A 10 18.01 11.01 -47.18
CA THR A 10 17.61 9.74 -47.76
C THR A 10 17.54 8.69 -46.66
N PHE A 11 16.35 8.13 -46.39
CA PHE A 11 16.26 6.83 -45.72
C PHE A 11 16.13 5.74 -46.79
N SER A 12 17.29 5.22 -47.21
CA SER A 12 17.38 3.91 -47.82
C SER A 12 17.35 2.85 -46.71
N SER A 13 16.22 2.17 -46.57
CA SER A 13 16.19 0.78 -46.09
C SER A 13 14.89 0.12 -46.55
N PRO A 14 14.95 -1.03 -47.23
CA PRO A 14 13.75 -1.84 -47.45
C PRO A 14 13.26 -2.31 -46.09
N VAL A 15 11.99 -2.08 -45.77
CA VAL A 15 11.38 -2.64 -44.56
C VAL A 15 11.27 -4.15 -44.76
N GLU A 16 12.14 -4.92 -44.11
CA GLU A 16 12.02 -6.38 -44.05
C GLU A 16 10.84 -6.75 -43.14
N TYR A 17 9.83 -7.41 -43.73
CA TYR A 17 8.76 -8.06 -42.98
C TYR A 17 9.15 -9.53 -42.76
N THR A 18 9.35 -9.94 -41.51
CA THR A 18 9.54 -11.36 -41.18
C THR A 18 8.38 -11.84 -40.31
N SER A 19 7.69 -12.89 -40.76
CA SER A 19 6.58 -13.52 -40.04
C SER A 19 6.89 -14.98 -39.75
N GLU A 20 6.64 -15.42 -38.51
CA GLU A 20 6.75 -16.82 -38.08
C GLU A 20 5.35 -17.33 -37.71
N LEU A 21 4.97 -18.49 -38.26
CA LEU A 21 3.73 -19.19 -37.93
C LEU A 21 4.08 -20.44 -37.11
N CYS A 22 3.57 -20.53 -35.88
CA CYS A 22 3.74 -21.69 -35.00
C CYS A 22 2.39 -22.38 -34.76
N VAL A 23 2.35 -23.69 -34.97
CA VAL A 23 1.14 -24.51 -34.75
C VAL A 23 1.46 -25.59 -33.72
N HIS A 24 0.66 -25.65 -32.65
CA HIS A 24 0.83 -26.65 -31.58
C HIS A 24 -0.27 -27.71 -31.66
N LEU A 25 0.14 -28.99 -31.75
CA LEU A 25 -0.75 -30.14 -31.78
C LEU A 25 -0.57 -30.99 -30.50
N VAL A 26 -1.68 -31.44 -29.90
CA VAL A 26 -1.66 -32.28 -28.69
C VAL A 26 -2.57 -33.50 -28.88
N GLY A 27 -2.08 -34.68 -28.51
CA GLY A 27 -2.84 -35.93 -28.52
C GLY A 27 -2.38 -36.85 -27.40
N GLU A 28 -3.32 -37.55 -26.76
CA GLU A 28 -3.00 -38.53 -25.72
C GLU A 28 -2.44 -39.81 -26.38
N ASN A 29 -1.25 -40.24 -25.97
CA ASN A 29 -0.49 -41.43 -26.42
C ASN A 29 -0.06 -41.43 -27.90
N LEU A 30 0.87 -40.55 -28.25
CA LEU A 30 1.59 -40.54 -29.53
C LEU A 30 2.71 -41.60 -29.55
N VAL A 31 2.42 -42.78 -30.10
CA VAL A 31 3.39 -43.89 -30.24
C VAL A 31 4.36 -43.64 -31.42
N LEU A 32 5.60 -44.12 -31.34
CA LEU A 32 6.69 -43.95 -32.32
C LEU A 32 6.30 -44.21 -33.80
N GLU A 33 5.41 -45.17 -34.10
CA GLU A 33 4.91 -45.40 -35.47
C GLU A 33 4.04 -44.25 -36.02
N GLN A 34 3.39 -43.48 -35.15
CA GLN A 34 2.60 -42.31 -35.53
C GLN A 34 3.48 -41.05 -35.66
N GLN A 35 4.64 -41.01 -35.01
CA GLN A 35 5.62 -39.91 -35.15
C GLN A 35 6.19 -39.82 -36.57
N ALA A 36 6.55 -40.95 -37.21
CA ALA A 36 7.01 -40.95 -38.61
C ALA A 36 5.92 -40.52 -39.63
N LYS A 37 4.65 -40.49 -39.23
CA LYS A 37 3.51 -40.03 -40.06
C LYS A 37 3.17 -38.55 -39.82
N LEU A 38 3.66 -37.94 -38.74
CA LEU A 38 3.49 -36.52 -38.43
C LEU A 38 4.38 -35.62 -39.29
N ASP A 39 5.50 -36.14 -39.80
CA ASP A 39 6.41 -35.47 -40.74
C ASP A 39 5.75 -35.17 -42.11
N LYS A 40 4.51 -35.62 -42.33
CA LYS A 40 3.74 -35.42 -43.58
C LYS A 40 2.48 -34.58 -43.40
N ILE A 41 2.41 -33.75 -42.35
CA ILE A 41 1.34 -32.75 -42.23
C ILE A 41 1.59 -31.63 -43.24
N LEU A 42 0.65 -31.43 -44.15
CA LEU A 42 0.74 -30.38 -45.17
C LEU A 42 0.00 -29.14 -44.69
N VAL A 43 0.68 -27.99 -44.65
CA VAL A 43 0.08 -26.69 -44.37
C VAL A 43 0.14 -25.83 -45.63
N GLU A 44 -1.03 -25.46 -46.13
CA GLU A 44 -1.21 -24.60 -47.30
C GLU A 44 -1.67 -23.21 -46.82
N VAL A 45 -0.93 -22.15 -47.16
CA VAL A 45 -1.29 -20.76 -46.83
C VAL A 45 -1.73 -20.04 -48.10
N PHE A 46 -2.85 -19.33 -48.01
CA PHE A 46 -3.45 -18.61 -49.14
C PHE A 46 -3.59 -17.12 -48.81
N TYR A 47 -3.25 -16.27 -49.77
CA TYR A 47 -3.42 -14.82 -49.72
C TYR A 47 -4.26 -14.40 -50.92
N ALA A 48 -5.34 -13.64 -50.72
CA ALA A 48 -6.17 -13.20 -51.85
C ALA A 48 -6.87 -11.86 -51.59
N PRO A 49 -6.99 -10.96 -52.59
CA PRO A 49 -8.20 -10.18 -52.80
C PRO A 49 -9.18 -10.97 -53.70
N PRO A 50 -10.49 -10.68 -53.67
CA PRO A 50 -11.44 -11.41 -54.48
C PRO A 50 -11.28 -10.96 -55.93
N ILE A 51 -10.64 -11.79 -56.76
CA ILE A 51 -10.94 -12.11 -58.17
C ILE A 51 -9.73 -12.89 -58.71
N ALA A 52 -9.99 -14.13 -59.14
CA ALA A 52 -9.23 -15.01 -60.04
C ALA A 52 -7.68 -14.99 -59.99
N GLY A 53 -7.09 -16.12 -59.57
CA GLY A 53 -5.73 -16.49 -59.95
C GLY A 53 -4.79 -16.72 -58.78
N GLN A 54 -4.22 -17.93 -58.74
CA GLN A 54 -3.42 -18.49 -57.65
C GLN A 54 -2.09 -17.78 -57.41
N THR A 55 -1.70 -17.68 -56.14
CA THR A 55 -0.30 -17.88 -55.72
C THR A 55 -0.28 -18.72 -54.45
N TYR A 56 0.29 -19.92 -54.55
CA TYR A 56 0.52 -20.83 -53.43
C TYR A 56 2.01 -20.88 -53.14
N THR A 57 2.38 -20.85 -51.87
CA THR A 57 3.74 -21.20 -51.44
C THR A 57 3.62 -22.42 -50.55
N LYS A 58 4.11 -23.55 -51.04
CA LYS A 58 4.24 -24.77 -50.24
C LYS A 58 5.49 -24.61 -49.39
N VAL A 59 5.35 -24.72 -48.08
CA VAL A 59 6.48 -24.59 -47.16
C VAL A 59 6.57 -25.85 -46.31
N ASP A 60 7.75 -26.47 -46.29
CA ASP A 60 8.02 -27.65 -45.48
C ASP A 60 8.40 -27.23 -44.05
N TYR A 61 8.00 -28.01 -43.04
CA TYR A 61 8.15 -27.67 -41.62
C TYR A 61 9.13 -28.62 -40.94
N GLN A 62 9.87 -28.11 -39.94
CA GLN A 62 10.68 -28.93 -39.05
C GLN A 62 10.00 -29.08 -37.68
N LEU A 63 10.01 -30.31 -37.15
CA LEU A 63 9.52 -30.63 -35.80
C LEU A 63 10.58 -30.20 -34.77
N ILE A 64 10.21 -29.36 -33.80
CA ILE A 64 11.19 -28.75 -32.87
C ILE A 64 11.16 -29.34 -31.44
N SER A 65 10.16 -30.15 -31.05
CA SER A 65 10.17 -30.81 -29.73
C SER A 65 9.44 -32.16 -29.68
N GLN A 66 9.98 -33.12 -28.90
CA GLN A 66 9.42 -34.47 -28.68
C GLN A 66 8.90 -34.65 -27.24
N GLY A 67 7.68 -35.23 -27.14
CA GLY A 67 6.92 -35.56 -25.93
C GLY A 67 5.42 -35.68 -26.30
N ASP A 68 4.50 -35.57 -25.33
CA ASP A 68 3.04 -35.61 -25.57
C ASP A 68 2.49 -34.40 -26.37
N ARG A 69 3.38 -33.52 -26.83
CA ARG A 69 3.11 -32.28 -27.57
C ARG A 69 4.08 -32.14 -28.74
N ALA A 70 3.54 -32.00 -29.95
CA ALA A 70 4.32 -31.73 -31.15
C ALA A 70 4.19 -30.25 -31.54
N SER A 71 5.31 -29.55 -31.69
CA SER A 71 5.38 -28.16 -32.12
C SER A 71 6.09 -28.06 -33.47
N PHE A 72 5.43 -27.46 -34.45
CA PHE A 72 5.98 -27.27 -35.80
C PHE A 72 6.35 -25.81 -36.01
N VAL A 73 7.56 -25.56 -36.52
CA VAL A 73 8.05 -24.23 -36.87
C VAL A 73 8.52 -24.26 -38.32
N CYS A 74 8.12 -23.26 -39.09
CA CYS A 74 8.54 -23.12 -40.49
C CYS A 74 9.92 -22.45 -40.54
N ASP A 75 10.81 -22.99 -41.37
CA ASP A 75 12.13 -22.41 -41.62
C ASP A 75 12.01 -21.12 -42.45
N LYS A 76 12.60 -20.03 -41.95
CA LYS A 76 12.63 -18.69 -42.56
C LYS A 76 13.22 -18.67 -43.97
N SER A 77 14.12 -19.60 -44.28
CA SER A 77 14.85 -19.63 -45.56
C SER A 77 13.99 -20.04 -46.77
N LEU A 78 12.81 -20.63 -46.54
CA LEU A 78 11.95 -21.16 -47.61
C LEU A 78 10.94 -20.15 -48.17
N TRP A 79 10.84 -18.95 -47.58
CA TRP A 79 9.98 -17.88 -48.08
C TRP A 79 10.65 -17.17 -49.27
N LYS A 80 10.60 -17.76 -50.46
CA LYS A 80 11.10 -17.09 -51.68
C LYS A 80 10.18 -15.92 -52.07
N THR A 81 10.59 -14.72 -51.68
CA THR A 81 10.29 -13.38 -52.25
C THR A 81 8.89 -13.18 -52.82
N TRP A 82 7.95 -12.75 -51.97
CA TRP A 82 6.75 -12.05 -52.41
C TRP A 82 7.01 -10.53 -52.34
N LYS A 83 6.92 -9.83 -53.48
CA LYS A 83 6.93 -8.37 -53.56
C LYS A 83 5.52 -7.91 -53.94
N PRO A 84 4.76 -7.25 -53.05
CA PRO A 84 3.47 -6.69 -53.43
C PRO A 84 3.69 -5.51 -54.40
N ASP A 85 2.85 -5.45 -55.42
CA ASP A 85 2.83 -4.35 -56.39
C ASP A 85 2.48 -3.02 -55.69
N ALA A 86 3.13 -1.92 -56.08
CA ALA A 86 3.09 -0.65 -55.34
C ALA A 86 1.69 -0.02 -55.24
N SER A 87 0.74 -0.45 -56.09
CA SER A 87 -0.66 0.00 -56.10
C SER A 87 -1.57 -0.68 -55.07
N ALA A 88 -1.08 -1.65 -54.29
CA ALA A 88 -1.87 -2.42 -53.32
C ALA A 88 -1.75 -1.94 -51.86
N GLN A 89 -1.00 -0.86 -51.57
CA GLN A 89 -0.62 -0.46 -50.20
C GLN A 89 -1.78 -0.04 -49.28
N ASN A 90 -3.02 0.10 -49.78
CA ASN A 90 -4.18 0.52 -48.98
C ASN A 90 -5.40 -0.44 -49.04
N LYS A 91 -5.19 -1.75 -49.26
CA LYS A 91 -6.29 -2.74 -49.16
C LYS A 91 -6.06 -3.73 -48.02
N LEU A 92 -7.14 -4.03 -47.28
CA LEU A 92 -7.22 -5.10 -46.29
C LEU A 92 -6.89 -6.44 -46.95
N MET A 93 -5.80 -7.07 -46.51
CA MET A 93 -5.37 -8.39 -46.98
C MET A 93 -5.88 -9.47 -46.02
N PHE A 94 -6.50 -10.51 -46.56
CA PHE A 94 -6.91 -11.69 -45.81
C PHE A 94 -5.97 -12.85 -46.12
N ALA A 95 -5.48 -13.50 -45.07
CA ALA A 95 -4.74 -14.76 -45.19
C ALA A 95 -5.58 -15.88 -44.57
N TYR A 96 -5.68 -17.02 -45.24
CA TYR A 96 -6.27 -18.24 -44.67
C TYR A 96 -5.29 -19.40 -44.74
N VAL A 97 -5.26 -20.18 -43.67
CA VAL A 97 -4.35 -21.33 -43.52
C VAL A 97 -5.19 -22.60 -43.52
N ARG A 98 -4.83 -23.55 -44.39
CA ARG A 98 -5.43 -24.88 -44.47
C ARG A 98 -4.41 -25.91 -44.01
N ILE A 99 -4.78 -26.73 -43.04
CA ILE A 99 -3.94 -27.81 -42.51
C ILE A 99 -4.59 -29.15 -42.88
N LYS A 100 -3.87 -30.01 -43.61
CA LYS A 100 -4.34 -31.36 -43.95
C LYS A 100 -3.70 -32.39 -43.02
N ILE A 101 -4.53 -33.08 -42.25
CA ILE A 101 -4.11 -34.16 -41.35
C ILE A 101 -4.42 -35.52 -42.00
N PRO A 102 -3.45 -36.43 -42.13
CA PRO A 102 -3.67 -37.78 -42.66
C PRO A 102 -4.71 -38.57 -41.86
N SER A 103 -5.56 -39.32 -42.56
CA SER A 103 -6.69 -40.09 -42.00
C SER A 103 -6.29 -41.21 -41.02
N SER A 104 -5.00 -41.56 -40.96
CA SER A 104 -4.44 -42.51 -39.99
C SER A 104 -4.24 -41.94 -38.57
N LEU A 105 -4.40 -40.63 -38.37
CA LEU A 105 -4.12 -39.91 -37.11
C LEU A 105 -5.43 -39.45 -36.44
N LYS A 106 -6.27 -40.40 -36.02
CA LYS A 106 -7.67 -40.15 -35.60
C LYS A 106 -7.88 -39.39 -34.27
N ASN A 107 -6.85 -39.28 -33.42
CA ASN A 107 -6.99 -38.76 -32.04
C ASN A 107 -6.27 -37.42 -31.79
N LEU A 108 -5.77 -36.74 -32.82
CA LEU A 108 -5.07 -35.46 -32.67
C LEU A 108 -6.04 -34.28 -32.52
N LYS A 109 -5.83 -33.44 -31.50
CA LYS A 109 -6.57 -32.20 -31.26
C LYS A 109 -5.65 -30.98 -31.45
N ILE A 110 -6.13 -29.96 -32.14
CA ILE A 110 -5.43 -28.66 -32.25
C ILE A 110 -5.80 -27.85 -31.01
N PHE A 111 -4.82 -27.59 -30.14
CA PHE A 111 -5.05 -26.88 -28.88
C PHE A 111 -4.87 -25.37 -29.04
N ASN A 112 -3.89 -24.95 -29.85
CA ASN A 112 -3.65 -23.54 -30.14
C ASN A 112 -2.87 -23.35 -31.45
N ALA A 113 -3.21 -22.30 -32.20
CA ALA A 113 -2.44 -21.85 -33.37
C ALA A 113 -2.29 -20.33 -33.30
N TYR A 114 -1.06 -19.84 -33.35
CA TYR A 114 -0.77 -18.41 -33.33
C TYR A 114 0.37 -18.06 -34.29
N GLY A 115 0.26 -16.88 -34.88
CA GLY A 115 1.26 -16.30 -35.77
C GLY A 115 1.84 -15.05 -35.12
N SER A 116 3.14 -14.84 -35.28
CA SER A 116 3.79 -13.60 -34.88
C SER A 116 4.40 -12.94 -36.10
N SER A 117 4.24 -11.62 -36.20
CA SER A 117 4.92 -10.81 -37.21
C SER A 117 5.82 -9.81 -36.50
N LYS A 118 7.02 -9.64 -37.03
CA LYS A 118 7.97 -8.62 -36.57
C LYS A 118 7.91 -7.44 -37.53
N VAL A 119 7.47 -6.28 -37.03
CA VAL A 119 7.46 -5.02 -37.79
C VAL A 119 8.28 -4.01 -37.01
N GLN A 120 9.34 -3.49 -37.63
CA GLN A 120 10.26 -2.50 -37.01
C GLN A 120 10.77 -2.91 -35.61
N GLY A 121 11.18 -4.17 -35.45
CA GLY A 121 11.77 -4.65 -34.20
C GLY A 121 10.79 -5.03 -33.09
N ASN A 122 9.51 -4.69 -33.21
CA ASN A 122 8.47 -5.09 -32.26
C ASN A 122 7.72 -6.34 -32.75
N TYR A 123 7.54 -7.31 -31.85
CA TYR A 123 6.69 -8.48 -32.11
C TYR A 123 5.23 -8.12 -31.84
N GLN A 124 4.35 -8.33 -32.83
CA GLN A 124 2.91 -8.30 -32.61
C GLN A 124 2.35 -9.73 -32.65
N GLN A 125 1.64 -10.11 -31.59
CA GLN A 125 0.86 -11.35 -31.55
C GLN A 125 -0.44 -11.17 -32.34
N LEU A 126 -0.68 -12.04 -33.31
CA LEU A 126 -1.98 -12.13 -33.99
C LEU A 126 -2.86 -13.13 -33.21
N ALA A 127 -4.02 -12.66 -32.74
CA ALA A 127 -5.01 -13.54 -32.11
C ALA A 127 -5.83 -14.27 -33.18
N PHE A 128 -5.85 -15.60 -33.12
CA PHE A 128 -6.73 -16.44 -33.94
C PHE A 128 -7.86 -17.00 -33.07
N LEU A 129 -9.10 -16.98 -33.56
CA LEU A 129 -10.22 -17.69 -32.92
C LEU A 129 -10.06 -19.20 -33.21
N SER A 130 -9.78 -20.00 -32.18
CA SER A 130 -9.75 -21.46 -32.31
C SER A 130 -11.16 -22.05 -32.25
N TYR A 131 -11.46 -22.96 -33.17
CA TYR A 131 -12.70 -23.77 -33.17
C TYR A 131 -12.30 -25.25 -33.21
N THR A 132 -12.92 -26.06 -32.35
CA THR A 132 -12.83 -27.53 -32.40
C THR A 132 -14.17 -28.11 -32.80
N GLY A 133 -14.26 -28.62 -34.02
CA GLY A 133 -15.43 -29.35 -34.52
C GLY A 133 -15.35 -29.57 -36.03
N SER A 134 -15.60 -30.79 -36.48
CA SER A 134 -15.81 -31.07 -37.90
C SER A 134 -17.26 -30.81 -38.27
N LEU A 135 -17.49 -30.23 -39.45
CA LEU A 135 -18.73 -30.39 -40.21
C LEU A 135 -18.50 -29.83 -41.62
N ASP A 136 -18.46 -30.74 -42.57
CA ASP A 136 -18.51 -30.46 -43.99
C ASP A 136 -19.96 -30.72 -44.42
N PHE A 137 -20.73 -29.67 -44.74
CA PHE A 137 -21.85 -29.70 -45.69
C PHE A 137 -22.31 -28.26 -45.98
N GLN A 138 -22.01 -27.78 -47.18
CA GLN A 138 -22.14 -26.39 -47.66
C GLN A 138 -23.59 -25.85 -47.85
N GLY A 139 -24.63 -26.49 -47.30
CA GLY A 139 -26.02 -26.13 -47.64
C GLY A 139 -26.89 -25.52 -46.53
N SER A 140 -26.62 -25.80 -45.24
CA SER A 140 -27.56 -25.49 -44.15
C SER A 140 -27.05 -24.47 -43.12
N VAL A 141 -25.76 -24.12 -43.14
CA VAL A 141 -25.14 -23.18 -42.18
C VAL A 141 -25.57 -21.73 -42.44
N GLU A 142 -25.78 -21.32 -43.69
CA GLU A 142 -26.26 -19.96 -43.98
C GLU A 142 -27.70 -19.75 -43.52
N LYS A 143 -28.57 -20.77 -43.63
CA LYS A 143 -29.96 -20.68 -43.15
C LYS A 143 -30.03 -20.65 -41.63
N ALA A 144 -29.21 -21.46 -40.94
CA ALA A 144 -29.07 -21.43 -39.48
C ALA A 144 -28.43 -20.12 -38.98
N ARG A 145 -27.43 -19.58 -39.68
CA ARG A 145 -26.87 -18.24 -39.40
C ARG A 145 -27.92 -17.16 -39.56
N LEU A 146 -28.69 -17.17 -40.66
CA LEU A 146 -29.71 -16.13 -40.90
C LEU A 146 -30.84 -16.19 -39.88
N GLU A 147 -31.31 -17.38 -39.48
CA GLU A 147 -32.35 -17.51 -38.44
C GLU A 147 -31.83 -17.19 -37.04
N THR A 148 -30.58 -17.54 -36.71
CA THR A 148 -29.95 -17.14 -35.44
C THR A 148 -29.72 -15.62 -35.39
N TYR A 149 -29.33 -15.00 -36.51
CA TYR A 149 -29.17 -13.54 -36.60
C TYR A 149 -30.52 -12.82 -36.53
N LYS A 150 -31.57 -13.34 -37.19
CA LYS A 150 -32.94 -12.81 -37.11
C LYS A 150 -33.57 -12.99 -35.74
N GLY A 151 -33.32 -14.11 -35.06
CA GLY A 151 -33.73 -14.36 -33.67
C GLY A 151 -32.95 -13.49 -32.66
N ALA A 152 -31.65 -13.30 -32.86
CA ALA A 152 -30.85 -12.40 -32.03
C ALA A 152 -31.24 -10.93 -32.20
N LEU A 153 -31.65 -10.52 -33.42
CA LEU A 153 -32.21 -9.20 -33.70
C LEU A 153 -33.62 -9.01 -33.08
N SER A 154 -34.43 -10.07 -32.97
CA SER A 154 -35.75 -9.99 -32.31
C SER A 154 -35.71 -10.04 -30.78
N LEU A 155 -34.53 -10.26 -30.18
CA LEU A 155 -34.28 -10.30 -28.73
C LEU A 155 -33.72 -8.99 -28.15
N HIS A 156 -33.65 -7.92 -28.96
CA HIS A 156 -33.25 -6.60 -28.48
C HIS A 156 -34.34 -6.03 -27.56
N GLY A 157 -34.01 -5.76 -26.29
CA GLY A 157 -34.95 -5.29 -25.26
C GLY A 157 -35.51 -6.35 -24.29
N LYS A 158 -35.16 -7.63 -24.42
CA LYS A 158 -35.56 -8.69 -23.45
C LYS A 158 -34.51 -8.97 -22.37
N SER A 159 -34.95 -9.57 -21.25
CA SER A 159 -34.15 -9.87 -20.06
C SER A 159 -32.99 -10.84 -20.36
N PHE A 160 -32.00 -10.89 -19.48
CA PHE A 160 -30.83 -11.75 -19.62
C PHE A 160 -31.22 -13.24 -19.56
N GLU A 161 -32.18 -13.61 -18.69
CA GLU A 161 -32.67 -14.98 -18.54
C GLU A 161 -33.44 -15.47 -19.78
N ASP A 162 -34.23 -14.60 -20.44
CA ASP A 162 -34.92 -14.94 -21.69
C ASP A 162 -33.95 -15.20 -22.85
N LYS A 163 -32.87 -14.41 -22.91
CA LYS A 163 -31.80 -14.59 -23.91
C LYS A 163 -31.04 -15.88 -23.65
N GLN A 164 -30.76 -16.18 -22.38
CA GLN A 164 -30.06 -17.40 -21.98
C GLN A 164 -30.91 -18.65 -22.25
N ALA A 165 -32.22 -18.60 -21.97
CA ALA A 165 -33.16 -19.67 -22.30
C ALA A 165 -33.30 -19.89 -23.82
N PHE A 166 -33.29 -18.83 -24.64
CA PHE A 166 -33.29 -18.96 -26.10
C PHE A 166 -32.00 -19.59 -26.62
N TYR A 167 -30.84 -19.17 -26.11
CA TYR A 167 -29.56 -19.77 -26.48
C TYR A 167 -29.52 -21.24 -26.07
N ASP A 168 -29.98 -21.60 -24.87
CA ASP A 168 -30.00 -22.98 -24.37
C ASP A 168 -30.99 -23.88 -25.12
N LEU A 169 -32.18 -23.37 -25.49
CA LEU A 169 -33.17 -24.10 -26.28
C LEU A 169 -32.67 -24.31 -27.72
N THR A 170 -32.02 -23.32 -28.31
CA THR A 170 -31.39 -23.40 -29.63
C THR A 170 -30.25 -24.40 -29.61
N PHE A 171 -29.43 -24.41 -28.54
CA PHE A 171 -28.35 -25.37 -28.33
C PHE A 171 -28.86 -26.81 -28.15
N LYS A 172 -29.94 -27.02 -27.37
CA LYS A 172 -30.58 -28.33 -27.18
C LYS A 172 -31.19 -28.88 -28.47
N THR A 173 -31.85 -28.03 -29.26
CA THR A 173 -32.50 -28.42 -30.52
C THR A 173 -31.48 -28.79 -31.59
N ILE A 174 -30.34 -28.09 -31.64
CA ILE A 174 -29.21 -28.41 -32.52
C ILE A 174 -28.54 -29.72 -32.09
N LYS A 175 -28.31 -29.92 -30.77
CA LYS A 175 -27.71 -31.15 -30.23
C LYS A 175 -28.58 -32.40 -30.46
N GLY A 176 -29.91 -32.28 -30.38
CA GLY A 176 -30.86 -33.39 -30.58
C GLY A 176 -31.01 -33.88 -32.03
N LYS A 177 -30.74 -33.02 -33.04
CA LYS A 177 -30.80 -33.39 -34.46
C LYS A 177 -29.48 -33.96 -35.03
N LEU A 178 -28.40 -33.94 -34.26
CA LEU A 178 -27.02 -34.25 -34.71
C LEU A 178 -26.49 -35.62 -34.23
N ILE A 179 -27.25 -36.41 -33.47
CA ILE A 179 -26.85 -37.78 -33.09
C ILE A 179 -27.37 -38.77 -34.13
N GLY A 180 -26.66 -38.89 -35.25
CA GLY A 180 -27.00 -39.87 -36.27
C GLY A 180 -26.07 -39.84 -37.48
N LYS A 181 -25.13 -40.79 -37.51
CA LYS A 181 -24.26 -41.21 -38.63
C LYS A 181 -22.97 -40.39 -38.81
N GLY A 182 -21.83 -41.10 -38.64
CA GLY A 182 -20.49 -40.53 -38.48
C GLY A 182 -19.64 -40.33 -39.74
N ALA A 183 -18.36 -40.00 -39.47
CA ALA A 183 -17.18 -39.75 -40.33
C ALA A 183 -16.86 -38.26 -40.68
N ILE A 184 -15.59 -37.88 -40.47
CA ILE A 184 -14.99 -36.51 -40.35
C ILE A 184 -14.46 -35.96 -41.70
N LYS A 185 -14.57 -34.63 -42.01
CA LYS A 185 -13.74 -33.90 -43.01
C LYS A 185 -13.58 -32.37 -42.73
N GLU A 186 -12.36 -31.86 -42.91
CA GLU A 186 -11.86 -30.44 -42.94
C GLU A 186 -12.11 -29.45 -41.77
N LEU A 187 -11.09 -28.62 -41.46
CA LEU A 187 -11.15 -27.46 -40.55
C LEU A 187 -10.60 -26.20 -41.28
N LYS A 188 -11.33 -25.08 -41.24
CA LYS A 188 -10.95 -23.80 -41.87
C LYS A 188 -10.86 -22.70 -40.81
N LEU A 189 -9.73 -21.99 -40.73
CA LEU A 189 -9.50 -20.88 -39.79
C LEU A 189 -9.38 -19.55 -40.56
N TYR A 190 -9.96 -18.48 -40.02
CA TYR A 190 -9.95 -17.13 -40.60
C TYR A 190 -9.27 -16.15 -39.64
N ALA A 191 -8.43 -15.24 -40.16
CA ALA A 191 -7.77 -14.19 -39.39
C ALA A 191 -7.99 -12.80 -40.01
N LEU A 192 -8.08 -11.77 -39.17
CA LEU A 192 -8.23 -10.36 -39.55
C LEU A 192 -6.98 -9.57 -39.13
N TRP A 193 -6.42 -8.78 -40.04
CA TRP A 193 -5.30 -7.87 -39.78
C TRP A 193 -5.82 -6.47 -39.39
N PRO A 194 -5.47 -5.91 -38.22
CA PRO A 194 -5.63 -4.48 -37.96
C PRO A 194 -4.39 -3.75 -38.48
N SER A 195 -4.55 -2.81 -39.40
CA SER A 195 -3.49 -1.87 -39.76
C SER A 195 -3.59 -0.63 -38.87
N VAL A 196 -2.51 -0.30 -38.14
CA VAL A 196 -2.36 0.97 -37.41
C VAL A 196 -0.95 1.52 -37.65
N PHE A 197 -0.87 2.66 -38.34
CA PHE A 197 0.28 3.56 -38.32
C PHE A 197 -0.03 4.79 -37.43
N TRP A 198 1.02 5.50 -37.06
CA TRP A 198 1.32 6.10 -35.75
C TRP A 198 1.13 7.64 -35.68
N GLN A 199 1.02 8.15 -34.43
CA GLN A 199 1.50 9.44 -33.84
C GLN A 199 1.05 10.85 -34.31
N GLY A 200 0.70 11.70 -33.32
CA GLY A 200 0.28 13.13 -33.42
C GLY A 200 1.44 14.14 -33.43
N PRO A 201 1.36 15.37 -32.86
CA PRO A 201 0.24 16.25 -32.48
C PRO A 201 0.26 17.62 -33.26
N CYS A 202 -0.84 18.38 -33.41
CA CYS A 202 -0.81 19.85 -33.69
C CYS A 202 -2.20 20.52 -33.71
N GLU A 203 -2.30 21.69 -33.08
CA GLU A 203 -3.36 22.69 -33.30
C GLU A 203 -3.09 23.55 -34.54
N VAL A 204 -4.17 24.16 -35.07
CA VAL A 204 -4.27 25.31 -36.00
C VAL A 204 -4.06 25.03 -37.51
N PHE A 205 -5.17 24.92 -38.25
CA PHE A 205 -5.20 25.21 -39.69
C PHE A 205 -5.77 26.62 -39.91
N TYR A 206 -4.92 27.55 -40.32
CA TYR A 206 -5.33 28.83 -40.93
C TYR A 206 -5.63 28.58 -42.42
N ALA A 207 -6.65 29.27 -42.91
CA ALA A 207 -7.26 29.11 -44.22
C ALA A 207 -6.40 29.61 -45.39
N ARG A 208 -6.44 28.88 -46.50
CA ARG A 208 -6.44 29.33 -47.91
C ARG A 208 -6.37 28.03 -48.75
N SER A 209 -7.36 27.65 -49.53
CA SER A 209 -7.97 28.45 -50.61
C SER A 209 -9.44 28.06 -50.86
N LEU A 210 -10.37 28.95 -50.47
CA LEU A 210 -11.50 29.31 -51.32
C LEU A 210 -10.88 30.06 -52.51
N ALA A 211 -11.04 29.68 -53.77
CA ALA A 211 -12.24 29.56 -54.59
C ALA A 211 -12.13 30.61 -55.71
N LEU A 212 -12.48 30.18 -56.93
CA LEU A 212 -12.87 31.00 -58.06
C LEU A 212 -11.78 31.88 -58.68
N GLU A 213 -11.22 31.41 -59.80
CA GLU A 213 -11.44 32.11 -61.06
C GLU A 213 -11.37 31.10 -62.23
N SER A 214 -12.49 31.04 -62.96
CA SER A 214 -12.61 30.64 -64.37
C SER A 214 -12.12 29.25 -64.84
N GLN A 215 -13.13 28.44 -65.18
CA GLN A 215 -13.22 27.53 -66.34
C GLN A 215 -12.90 26.02 -66.16
N PHE A 216 -13.78 25.24 -66.82
CA PHE A 216 -13.70 23.85 -67.28
C PHE A 216 -14.23 22.69 -66.40
N GLU A 217 -15.49 22.36 -66.70
CA GLU A 217 -16.12 21.05 -66.95
C GLU A 217 -16.12 19.91 -65.91
N LEU A 218 -17.36 19.61 -65.50
CA LEU A 218 -17.95 18.39 -64.95
C LEU A 218 -17.22 17.05 -65.22
N LYS A 219 -16.76 16.40 -64.13
CA LYS A 219 -16.84 14.93 -63.88
C LYS A 219 -16.27 14.57 -62.49
N SER A 220 -17.11 14.57 -61.44
CA SER A 220 -17.02 13.69 -60.26
C SER A 220 -17.92 14.20 -59.12
N LEU A 221 -19.01 13.48 -58.86
CA LEU A 221 -19.89 13.70 -57.72
C LEU A 221 -19.99 12.38 -56.96
N GLU A 222 -19.02 12.11 -56.09
CA GLU A 222 -19.11 11.10 -55.02
C GLU A 222 -17.86 11.21 -54.12
N LYS A 223 -17.80 12.24 -53.26
CA LYS A 223 -16.89 12.37 -52.09
C LYS A 223 -16.98 13.70 -51.32
N GLY A 224 -17.81 14.65 -51.76
CA GLY A 224 -17.93 15.98 -51.15
C GLY A 224 -18.92 16.13 -49.99
N SER A 225 -19.61 15.08 -49.53
CA SER A 225 -20.72 15.26 -48.58
C SER A 225 -20.24 15.51 -47.13
N TRP A 226 -19.27 14.76 -46.61
CA TRP A 226 -18.95 14.78 -45.17
C TRP A 226 -18.22 16.03 -44.65
N SER A 227 -17.37 16.65 -45.47
CA SER A 227 -16.60 17.85 -45.10
C SER A 227 -17.47 19.11 -44.99
N VAL A 228 -18.52 19.20 -45.80
CA VAL A 228 -19.51 20.30 -45.76
C VAL A 228 -20.33 20.24 -44.46
N TRP A 229 -20.73 19.04 -44.02
CA TRP A 229 -21.51 18.84 -42.80
C TRP A 229 -20.71 19.07 -41.50
N ALA A 230 -19.44 18.66 -41.47
CA ALA A 230 -18.55 18.92 -40.34
C ALA A 230 -18.20 20.41 -40.17
N TRP A 231 -18.08 21.14 -41.29
CA TRP A 231 -17.86 22.59 -41.31
C TRP A 231 -19.10 23.36 -40.84
N LEU A 232 -20.31 22.99 -41.28
CA LEU A 232 -21.58 23.56 -40.81
C LEU A 232 -21.82 23.35 -39.30
N GLY A 233 -21.42 22.19 -38.75
CA GLY A 233 -21.55 21.89 -37.31
C GLY A 233 -20.66 22.76 -36.41
N LYS A 234 -19.50 23.22 -36.89
CA LYS A 234 -18.60 24.13 -36.16
C LYS A 234 -19.04 25.60 -36.23
N LEU A 235 -19.73 26.01 -37.28
CA LEU A 235 -20.15 27.41 -37.48
C LEU A 235 -21.42 27.79 -36.68
N LEU A 236 -22.16 26.81 -36.17
CA LEU A 236 -23.52 27.02 -35.63
C LEU A 236 -23.66 26.72 -34.12
N VAL A 237 -22.55 26.49 -33.41
CA VAL A 237 -22.55 26.34 -31.94
C VAL A 237 -21.49 27.24 -31.30
N GLN A 238 -21.91 28.33 -30.67
CA GLN A 238 -21.04 29.16 -29.81
C GLN A 238 -21.26 28.74 -28.35
N VAL A 239 -20.20 28.20 -27.73
CA VAL A 239 -20.23 27.67 -26.36
C VAL A 239 -20.21 28.82 -25.33
N PRO A 240 -20.95 28.74 -24.22
CA PRO A 240 -21.00 29.82 -23.22
C PRO A 240 -19.63 30.06 -22.58
N LYS A 241 -19.32 31.31 -22.21
CA LYS A 241 -18.04 31.66 -21.55
C LYS A 241 -17.92 31.15 -20.10
N GLU A 242 -19.03 30.80 -19.47
CA GLU A 242 -19.11 30.34 -18.07
C GLU A 242 -19.92 29.03 -17.97
N LYS A 243 -19.83 28.33 -16.83
CA LYS A 243 -20.59 27.10 -16.59
C LYS A 243 -22.09 27.44 -16.53
N VAL A 244 -22.90 26.66 -17.24
CA VAL A 244 -24.36 26.86 -17.29
C VAL A 244 -25.07 25.61 -16.78
N SER A 245 -25.98 25.79 -15.83
CA SER A 245 -26.83 24.73 -15.26
C SER A 245 -28.21 24.68 -15.92
N PHE A 246 -28.69 23.48 -16.23
CA PHE A 246 -29.97 23.26 -16.90
C PHE A 246 -30.63 21.96 -16.46
N ASP A 247 -31.95 21.96 -16.64
CA ASP A 247 -32.83 20.96 -16.06
C ASP A 247 -33.58 20.31 -17.23
N VAL A 248 -33.51 18.99 -17.30
CA VAL A 248 -34.26 18.21 -18.30
C VAL A 248 -35.42 17.55 -17.58
N SER A 249 -36.64 18.02 -17.87
CA SER A 249 -37.86 17.44 -17.28
C SER A 249 -38.20 16.10 -17.92
N SER A 250 -38.79 15.19 -17.14
CA SER A 250 -39.26 13.89 -17.65
C SER A 250 -40.28 14.07 -18.77
N GLY A 251 -40.13 13.31 -19.85
CA GLY A 251 -41.00 13.39 -21.03
C GLY A 251 -40.65 14.51 -22.03
N SER A 252 -39.64 15.34 -21.76
CA SER A 252 -39.20 16.39 -22.70
C SER A 252 -38.69 15.79 -24.00
N CYS A 253 -39.13 16.34 -25.15
CA CYS A 253 -38.59 15.90 -26.43
C CYS A 253 -37.22 16.54 -26.70
N VAL A 254 -36.40 15.92 -27.55
CA VAL A 254 -35.05 16.37 -27.90
C VAL A 254 -35.00 17.82 -28.40
N LEU A 255 -36.06 18.29 -29.08
CA LEU A 255 -36.16 19.68 -29.54
C LEU A 255 -36.47 20.66 -28.40
N GLU A 256 -37.25 20.25 -27.40
CA GLU A 256 -37.52 21.06 -26.20
C GLU A 256 -36.26 21.19 -25.35
N VAL A 257 -35.53 20.09 -25.18
CA VAL A 257 -34.22 20.08 -24.52
C VAL A 257 -33.28 21.07 -25.23
N ALA A 258 -33.15 21.00 -26.56
CA ALA A 258 -32.33 21.93 -27.33
C ALA A 258 -32.77 23.40 -27.23
N ARG A 259 -34.08 23.68 -27.17
CA ARG A 259 -34.61 25.05 -26.98
C ARG A 259 -34.38 25.56 -25.56
N SER A 260 -34.41 24.68 -24.55
CA SER A 260 -34.12 25.05 -23.16
C SER A 260 -32.67 25.54 -23.00
N PHE A 261 -31.73 24.86 -23.68
CA PHE A 261 -30.34 25.29 -23.80
C PHE A 261 -30.21 26.67 -24.44
N GLN A 262 -30.94 26.90 -25.53
CA GLN A 262 -30.94 28.19 -26.23
C GLN A 262 -31.44 29.34 -25.34
N LYS A 263 -32.48 29.11 -24.53
CA LYS A 263 -32.99 30.10 -23.57
C LYS A 263 -31.97 30.44 -22.47
N LYS A 264 -31.18 29.47 -22.02
CA LYS A 264 -30.13 29.67 -20.99
C LYS A 264 -28.79 30.17 -21.56
N GLY A 265 -28.77 30.67 -22.80
CA GLY A 265 -27.61 31.35 -23.40
C GLY A 265 -26.67 30.44 -24.19
N VAL A 266 -26.97 29.14 -24.32
CA VAL A 266 -26.19 28.20 -25.14
C VAL A 266 -26.68 28.29 -26.59
N ARG A 267 -25.94 28.94 -27.49
CA ARG A 267 -26.33 29.07 -28.90
C ARG A 267 -26.16 27.73 -29.62
N ILE A 268 -27.17 26.86 -29.56
CA ILE A 268 -27.27 25.58 -30.29
C ILE A 268 -28.53 25.60 -31.16
N SER A 269 -28.40 25.23 -32.44
CA SER A 269 -29.56 25.05 -33.31
C SER A 269 -30.33 23.77 -32.94
N PRO A 270 -31.64 23.84 -32.57
CA PRO A 270 -32.43 22.67 -32.21
C PRO A 270 -32.49 21.61 -33.31
N PHE A 271 -32.45 22.04 -34.58
CA PHE A 271 -32.47 21.13 -35.72
C PHE A 271 -31.18 20.31 -35.81
N PHE A 272 -30.02 20.93 -35.58
CA PHE A 272 -28.73 20.22 -35.56
C PHE A 272 -28.56 19.33 -34.33
N PHE A 273 -29.03 19.76 -33.15
CA PHE A 273 -29.04 18.91 -31.96
C PHE A 273 -29.85 17.62 -32.19
N ARG A 274 -31.03 17.74 -32.81
CA ARG A 274 -31.85 16.58 -33.20
C ARG A 274 -31.14 15.70 -34.25
N PHE A 275 -30.48 16.29 -35.24
CA PHE A 275 -29.75 15.55 -36.26
C PHE A 275 -28.60 14.70 -35.68
N PHE A 276 -27.79 15.27 -34.80
CA PHE A 276 -26.71 14.55 -34.12
C PHE A 276 -27.24 13.48 -33.15
N TRP A 277 -28.36 13.74 -32.49
CA TRP A 277 -29.06 12.74 -31.69
C TRP A 277 -29.58 11.56 -32.53
N LEU A 278 -30.11 11.82 -33.72
CA LEU A 278 -30.50 10.77 -34.70
C LEU A 278 -29.28 9.93 -35.14
N LEU A 279 -28.15 10.58 -35.44
CA LEU A 279 -26.92 9.89 -35.86
C LEU A 279 -26.31 8.99 -34.76
N LYS A 280 -26.46 9.34 -33.48
CA LYS A 280 -26.05 8.49 -32.33
C LYS A 280 -27.03 7.33 -32.06
N GLY A 281 -28.07 7.17 -32.88
CA GLY A 281 -29.05 6.10 -32.71
C GLY A 281 -30.17 6.42 -31.73
N GLN A 282 -30.53 7.70 -31.57
CA GLN A 282 -31.64 8.16 -30.73
C GLN A 282 -31.55 7.72 -29.25
N PRO A 283 -30.41 7.95 -28.57
CA PRO A 283 -30.25 7.53 -27.18
C PRO A 283 -31.28 8.22 -26.28
N ALA A 284 -31.87 7.48 -25.33
CA ALA A 284 -32.80 8.06 -24.37
C ALA A 284 -32.12 9.16 -23.55
N LEU A 285 -32.68 10.37 -23.55
CA LEU A 285 -32.19 11.47 -22.74
C LEU A 285 -32.78 11.31 -21.33
N LYS A 286 -31.91 11.25 -20.31
CA LYS A 286 -32.36 11.11 -18.92
C LYS A 286 -32.82 12.46 -18.38
N ALA A 287 -33.85 12.44 -17.54
CA ALA A 287 -34.28 13.60 -16.78
C ALA A 287 -33.31 13.85 -15.62
N GLY A 288 -33.00 15.10 -15.33
CA GLY A 288 -32.06 15.45 -14.27
C GLY A 288 -31.50 16.87 -14.37
N HIS A 289 -30.74 17.24 -13.34
CA HIS A 289 -29.97 18.49 -13.31
C HIS A 289 -28.58 18.25 -13.88
N TYR A 290 -28.16 19.12 -14.79
CA TYR A 290 -26.91 18.99 -15.50
C TYR A 290 -26.14 20.32 -15.49
N GLU A 291 -24.83 20.25 -15.26
CA GLU A 291 -23.92 21.37 -15.43
C GLU A 291 -23.01 21.14 -16.64
N VAL A 292 -22.97 22.12 -17.54
CA VAL A 292 -22.13 22.05 -18.75
C VAL A 292 -21.00 23.05 -18.68
N SER A 293 -19.79 22.55 -18.93
CA SER A 293 -18.58 23.36 -19.03
C SER A 293 -18.46 24.06 -20.41
N PRO A 294 -17.80 25.23 -20.48
CA PRO A 294 -17.53 25.99 -21.71
C PRO A 294 -16.83 25.26 -22.86
N SER A 295 -16.34 24.05 -22.64
CA SER A 295 -15.52 23.29 -23.60
C SER A 295 -16.18 21.98 -24.06
N ILE A 296 -17.40 21.68 -23.62
CA ILE A 296 -18.07 20.43 -24.02
C ILE A 296 -18.49 20.47 -25.49
N SER A 297 -18.22 19.41 -26.24
CA SER A 297 -18.73 19.26 -27.61
C SER A 297 -20.18 18.76 -27.61
N LEU A 298 -20.90 18.96 -28.72
CA LEU A 298 -22.29 18.47 -28.87
C LEU A 298 -22.40 16.95 -28.70
N TRP A 299 -21.40 16.20 -29.16
CA TRP A 299 -21.34 14.75 -29.00
C TRP A 299 -21.18 14.32 -27.54
N GLN A 300 -20.30 14.99 -26.81
CA GLN A 300 -20.11 14.75 -25.37
C GLN A 300 -21.32 15.20 -24.55
N LEU A 301 -21.99 16.29 -24.94
CA LEU A 301 -23.22 16.76 -24.31
C LEU A 301 -24.34 15.72 -24.45
N LEU A 302 -24.55 15.18 -25.65
CA LEU A 302 -25.51 14.09 -25.89
C LEU A 302 -25.15 12.83 -25.11
N GLU A 303 -23.86 12.55 -24.92
CA GLU A 303 -23.38 11.42 -24.15
C GLU A 303 -23.69 11.57 -22.66
N VAL A 304 -23.38 12.74 -22.07
CA VAL A 304 -23.69 13.08 -20.67
C VAL A 304 -25.20 13.02 -20.41
N LEU A 305 -26.01 13.54 -21.33
CA LEU A 305 -27.48 13.49 -21.25
C LEU A 305 -28.02 12.05 -21.37
N SER A 306 -27.36 11.19 -22.16
CA SER A 306 -27.79 9.80 -22.36
C SER A 306 -27.35 8.84 -21.24
N GLN A 307 -26.16 9.06 -20.69
CA GLN A 307 -25.60 8.23 -19.62
C GLN A 307 -26.15 8.64 -18.26
N GLY A 308 -26.48 9.93 -18.08
CA GLY A 308 -26.88 10.49 -16.78
C GLY A 308 -25.73 10.40 -15.81
N GLN A 309 -24.60 11.02 -16.14
CA GLN A 309 -23.38 10.97 -15.33
C GLN A 309 -23.65 11.67 -13.97
N LEU A 310 -24.01 10.87 -12.97
CA LEU A 310 -24.30 11.28 -11.60
C LEU A 310 -22.99 11.57 -10.85
N HIS A 311 -22.99 12.59 -10.00
CA HIS A 311 -21.89 12.88 -9.09
C HIS A 311 -21.83 11.82 -7.97
N LEU A 312 -20.87 10.90 -8.02
CA LEU A 312 -20.60 9.93 -6.96
C LEU A 312 -19.78 10.56 -5.83
N LEU A 313 -20.21 10.38 -4.59
CA LEU A 313 -19.61 10.88 -3.36
C LEU A 313 -19.04 9.73 -2.53
N ARG A 314 -17.82 9.90 -2.00
CA ARG A 314 -17.15 8.94 -1.12
C ARG A 314 -17.19 9.45 0.32
N VAL A 315 -17.82 8.70 1.22
CA VAL A 315 -17.97 9.07 2.63
C VAL A 315 -17.44 7.97 3.54
N THR A 316 -16.57 8.34 4.47
CA THR A 316 -16.04 7.43 5.51
C THR A 316 -16.75 7.69 6.83
N LEU A 317 -17.31 6.62 7.42
CA LEU A 317 -17.87 6.59 8.77
C LEU A 317 -16.84 5.93 9.70
N THR A 318 -16.43 6.63 10.77
CA THR A 318 -15.41 6.14 11.71
C THR A 318 -16.04 5.29 12.82
N GLU A 319 -15.27 4.37 13.41
CA GLU A 319 -15.75 3.58 14.54
C GLU A 319 -16.20 4.45 15.71
N GLY A 320 -17.24 4.00 16.41
CA GLY A 320 -17.78 4.69 17.56
C GLY A 320 -18.65 5.90 17.24
N CYS A 321 -18.95 6.22 15.98
CA CYS A 321 -19.90 7.29 15.66
C CYS A 321 -21.31 6.96 16.18
N THR A 322 -22.00 7.95 16.75
CA THR A 322 -23.42 7.84 17.11
C THR A 322 -24.32 7.97 15.88
N LEU A 323 -25.58 7.58 16.01
CA LEU A 323 -26.58 7.72 14.94
C LEU A 323 -26.71 9.18 14.45
N THR A 324 -26.70 10.15 15.37
CA THR A 324 -26.75 11.59 15.06
C THR A 324 -25.51 12.06 14.30
N GLN A 325 -24.32 11.58 14.69
CA GLN A 325 -23.07 11.90 14.01
C GLN A 325 -23.03 11.33 12.59
N VAL A 326 -23.54 10.11 12.38
CA VAL A 326 -23.65 9.51 11.03
C VAL A 326 -24.58 10.32 10.15
N ALA A 327 -25.78 10.67 10.64
CA ALA A 327 -26.74 11.46 9.87
C ALA A 327 -26.18 12.83 9.46
N LYS A 328 -25.53 13.53 10.41
CA LYS A 328 -24.87 14.81 10.18
C LYS A 328 -23.74 14.69 9.15
N ARG A 329 -22.90 13.65 9.27
CA ARG A 329 -21.79 13.40 8.32
C ARG A 329 -22.29 13.18 6.90
N LEU A 330 -23.36 12.40 6.72
CA LEU A 330 -23.95 12.13 5.41
C LEU A 330 -24.59 13.37 4.78
N GLU A 331 -25.19 14.25 5.58
CA GLU A 331 -25.74 15.53 5.12
C GLU A 331 -24.64 16.54 4.76
N GLU A 332 -23.61 16.68 5.59
CA GLU A 332 -22.45 17.56 5.34
C GLU A 332 -21.73 17.20 4.04
N GLU A 333 -21.61 15.91 3.77
CA GLU A 333 -21.00 15.39 2.54
C GLU A 333 -21.97 15.37 1.35
N LYS A 334 -23.22 15.83 1.52
CA LYS A 334 -24.27 15.92 0.49
C LYS A 334 -24.74 14.58 -0.08
N VAL A 335 -24.55 13.49 0.67
CA VAL A 335 -25.09 12.17 0.31
C VAL A 335 -26.61 12.15 0.49
N ILE A 336 -27.10 12.68 1.61
CA ILE A 336 -28.53 12.82 1.87
C ILE A 336 -28.93 14.29 1.93
N SER A 337 -30.20 14.58 1.66
CA SER A 337 -30.72 15.96 1.67
C SER A 337 -31.13 16.44 3.06
N SER A 338 -31.38 15.53 4.01
CA SER A 338 -31.85 15.86 5.36
C SER A 338 -31.39 14.84 6.39
N ALA A 339 -30.59 15.29 7.37
CA ALA A 339 -30.21 14.49 8.53
C ALA A 339 -31.44 14.13 9.39
N SER A 340 -32.42 15.04 9.52
CA SER A 340 -33.64 14.78 10.28
C SER A 340 -34.50 13.66 9.68
N GLU A 341 -34.59 13.57 8.36
CA GLU A 341 -35.30 12.48 7.67
C GLU A 341 -34.62 11.13 7.94
N PHE A 342 -33.29 11.10 7.84
CA PHE A 342 -32.51 9.89 8.15
C PHE A 342 -32.69 9.44 9.60
N LEU A 343 -32.66 10.37 10.56
CA LEU A 343 -32.88 10.09 11.98
C LEU A 343 -34.29 9.59 12.28
N TYR A 344 -35.30 10.12 11.57
CA TYR A 344 -36.68 9.64 11.66
C TYR A 344 -36.78 8.19 11.18
N LEU A 345 -36.27 7.89 9.98
CA LEU A 345 -36.28 6.54 9.41
C LEU A 345 -35.52 5.53 10.27
N ALA A 346 -34.39 5.93 10.84
CA ALA A 346 -33.58 5.10 11.73
C ALA A 346 -34.28 4.74 13.06
N ARG A 347 -35.43 5.35 13.37
CA ARG A 347 -36.25 5.07 14.56
C ARG A 347 -37.68 4.62 14.19
N ASP A 348 -38.01 4.56 12.90
CA ASP A 348 -39.34 4.16 12.45
C ASP A 348 -39.52 2.65 12.57
N SER A 349 -40.45 2.23 13.43
CA SER A 349 -40.71 0.81 13.72
C SER A 349 -41.07 -0.04 12.50
N LYS A 350 -41.76 0.53 11.50
CA LYS A 350 -42.11 -0.20 10.27
C LYS A 350 -40.87 -0.40 9.41
N PHE A 351 -40.07 0.65 9.23
CA PHE A 351 -38.86 0.57 8.43
C PHE A 351 -37.78 -0.29 9.09
N LEU A 352 -37.61 -0.25 10.41
CA LEU A 352 -36.72 -1.16 11.13
C LEU A 352 -37.13 -2.62 10.93
N LYS A 353 -38.43 -2.93 10.90
CA LYS A 353 -38.92 -4.28 10.58
C LYS A 353 -38.54 -4.70 9.15
N GLU A 354 -38.59 -3.80 8.18
CA GLU A 354 -38.13 -4.07 6.80
C GLU A 354 -36.62 -4.34 6.71
N LEU A 355 -35.82 -3.74 7.60
CA LEU A 355 -34.38 -3.94 7.70
C LEU A 355 -33.98 -5.19 8.51
N GLY A 356 -34.96 -5.98 8.98
CA GLY A 356 -34.71 -7.14 9.84
C GLY A 356 -34.37 -6.78 11.29
N LEU A 357 -34.67 -5.55 11.71
CA LEU A 357 -34.38 -4.97 13.03
C LEU A 357 -35.63 -4.81 13.90
N SER A 358 -36.64 -5.67 13.76
CA SER A 358 -37.91 -5.58 14.50
C SER A 358 -37.77 -5.69 16.03
N PHE A 359 -36.61 -6.12 16.52
CA PHE A 359 -36.28 -6.26 17.94
C PHE A 359 -35.46 -5.08 18.49
N ALA A 360 -35.03 -4.15 17.62
CA ALA A 360 -34.26 -2.97 17.99
C ALA A 360 -35.16 -1.73 18.06
N LEU A 361 -34.82 -0.80 18.96
CA LEU A 361 -35.54 0.49 19.10
C LEU A 361 -35.04 1.56 18.10
N SER A 362 -33.86 1.34 17.52
CA SER A 362 -33.29 2.18 16.47
C SER A 362 -32.25 1.40 15.66
N ALA A 363 -31.80 1.97 14.55
CA ALA A 363 -30.70 1.45 13.76
C ALA A 363 -29.31 1.73 14.38
N GLU A 364 -29.23 2.42 15.52
CA GLU A 364 -27.95 2.64 16.22
C GLU A 364 -27.35 1.32 16.69
N GLY A 365 -26.07 1.12 16.38
CA GLY A 365 -25.35 -0.15 16.56
C GLY A 365 -25.32 -1.03 15.31
N PHE A 366 -26.09 -0.69 14.28
CA PHE A 366 -26.18 -1.44 13.01
C PHE A 366 -25.67 -0.65 11.80
N LEU A 367 -25.13 0.56 11.99
CA LEU A 367 -24.53 1.35 10.90
C LEU A 367 -23.03 1.08 10.86
N PHE A 368 -22.61 0.06 10.09
CA PHE A 368 -21.23 -0.41 10.16
C PHE A 368 -20.21 0.68 9.75
N PRO A 369 -19.15 0.92 10.55
CA PRO A 369 -18.09 1.86 10.18
C PRO A 369 -17.29 1.36 8.97
N ASP A 370 -17.36 2.08 7.85
CA ASP A 370 -16.64 1.78 6.62
C ASP A 370 -16.60 3.02 5.70
N THR A 371 -15.97 2.89 4.54
CA THR A 371 -16.00 3.88 3.48
C THR A 371 -16.99 3.48 2.39
N TYR A 372 -18.03 4.27 2.25
CA TYR A 372 -19.13 4.06 1.32
C TYR A 372 -19.03 4.99 0.11
N VAL A 373 -19.64 4.56 -0.99
CA VAL A 373 -19.81 5.36 -2.20
C VAL A 373 -21.30 5.47 -2.48
N PHE A 374 -21.81 6.70 -2.59
CA PHE A 374 -23.22 7.00 -2.81
C PHE A 374 -23.39 8.05 -3.90
N ASP A 375 -24.60 8.17 -4.45
CA ASP A 375 -24.94 9.28 -5.34
C ASP A 375 -25.19 10.56 -4.53
N GLN A 376 -24.91 11.73 -5.11
CA GLN A 376 -25.30 13.00 -4.50
C GLN A 376 -26.82 13.11 -4.40
N GLY A 377 -27.33 13.33 -3.19
CA GLY A 377 -28.77 13.40 -2.93
C GLY A 377 -29.49 12.04 -2.97
N SER A 378 -28.79 10.93 -2.72
CA SER A 378 -29.41 9.62 -2.48
C SER A 378 -30.53 9.69 -1.44
N GLN A 379 -31.53 8.83 -1.60
CA GLN A 379 -32.64 8.75 -0.65
C GLN A 379 -32.14 8.19 0.69
N ALA A 380 -32.53 8.82 1.80
CA ALA A 380 -32.10 8.42 3.14
C ALA A 380 -32.44 6.95 3.45
N GLN A 381 -33.56 6.46 2.92
CA GLN A 381 -34.00 5.06 3.05
C GLN A 381 -33.01 4.07 2.41
N GLU A 382 -32.50 4.36 1.22
CA GLU A 382 -31.56 3.51 0.49
C GLU A 382 -30.18 3.51 1.16
N VAL A 383 -29.72 4.70 1.59
CA VAL A 383 -28.46 4.85 2.32
C VAL A 383 -28.51 4.06 3.62
N LEU A 384 -29.58 4.19 4.40
CA LEU A 384 -29.75 3.47 5.67
C LEU A 384 -29.80 1.95 5.47
N ARG A 385 -30.50 1.46 4.43
CA ARG A 385 -30.50 0.03 4.07
C ARG A 385 -29.10 -0.47 3.73
N HIS A 386 -28.34 0.28 2.94
CA HIS A 386 -26.98 -0.11 2.55
C HIS A 386 -26.02 -0.21 3.75
N LEU A 387 -26.12 0.71 4.72
CA LEU A 387 -25.31 0.67 5.95
C LEU A 387 -25.63 -0.56 6.81
N VAL A 388 -26.92 -0.90 6.95
CA VAL A 388 -27.38 -2.06 7.73
C VAL A 388 -27.06 -3.37 7.03
N ASP A 389 -27.19 -3.45 5.71
CA ASP A 389 -26.80 -4.63 4.93
C ASP A 389 -25.29 -4.90 5.06
N ASN A 390 -24.47 -3.83 5.04
CA ASN A 390 -23.04 -3.97 5.24
C ASN A 390 -22.71 -4.48 6.66
N PHE A 391 -23.42 -4.00 7.68
CA PHE A 391 -23.31 -4.53 9.03
C PHE A 391 -23.59 -6.04 9.09
N TRP A 392 -24.70 -6.49 8.48
CA TRP A 392 -25.05 -7.91 8.47
C TRP A 392 -24.03 -8.77 7.74
N LYS A 393 -23.47 -8.26 6.65
CA LYS A 393 -22.38 -8.93 5.92
C LYS A 393 -21.17 -9.15 6.82
N HIS A 394 -20.68 -8.10 7.47
CA HIS A 394 -19.53 -8.20 8.38
C HIS A 394 -19.83 -9.07 9.61
N LEU A 395 -21.05 -9.01 10.14
CA LEU A 395 -21.44 -9.87 11.26
C LEU A 395 -21.49 -11.34 10.86
N LYS A 396 -21.94 -11.65 9.65
CA LYS A 396 -21.97 -13.02 9.11
C LYS A 396 -20.58 -13.62 9.00
N ASP A 397 -19.61 -12.83 8.53
CA ASP A 397 -18.22 -13.27 8.42
C ASP A 397 -17.59 -13.45 9.82
N LEU A 398 -17.96 -12.60 10.78
CA LEU A 398 -17.42 -12.62 12.13
C LEU A 398 -18.00 -13.73 13.01
N VAL A 399 -19.31 -13.97 12.95
CA VAL A 399 -20.05 -14.93 13.76
C VAL A 399 -20.89 -15.82 12.85
N PRO A 400 -20.29 -16.82 12.18
CA PRO A 400 -21.02 -17.71 11.29
C PRO A 400 -22.20 -18.38 12.02
N GLY A 401 -23.40 -18.26 11.48
CA GLY A 401 -24.62 -18.84 12.06
C GLY A 401 -25.33 -17.97 13.11
N TRP A 402 -24.96 -16.68 13.24
CA TRP A 402 -25.68 -15.71 14.08
C TRP A 402 -27.18 -15.63 13.76
N GLU A 403 -27.59 -16.00 12.54
CA GLU A 403 -28.99 -15.99 12.12
C GLU A 403 -29.88 -16.90 12.98
N SER A 404 -29.28 -17.96 13.55
CA SER A 404 -29.94 -18.91 14.46
C SER A 404 -30.01 -18.44 15.91
N TRP A 405 -29.35 -17.33 16.25
CA TRP A 405 -29.34 -16.80 17.60
C TRP A 405 -30.69 -16.18 17.95
N ASP A 406 -31.02 -16.28 19.23
CA ASP A 406 -32.09 -15.51 19.82
C ASP A 406 -31.84 -14.00 19.60
N LYS A 407 -32.84 -13.29 19.09
CA LYS A 407 -32.70 -11.90 18.63
C LYS A 407 -32.44 -10.94 19.79
N GLU A 408 -32.97 -11.22 20.98
CA GLU A 408 -32.74 -10.41 22.17
C GLU A 408 -31.29 -10.56 22.66
N LYS A 409 -30.80 -11.81 22.75
CA LYS A 409 -29.38 -12.08 23.08
C LYS A 409 -28.41 -11.50 22.06
N LEU A 410 -28.75 -11.56 20.78
CA LEU A 410 -27.96 -10.93 19.72
C LEU A 410 -27.89 -9.41 19.93
N TYR A 411 -29.03 -8.78 20.23
CA TYR A 411 -29.08 -7.35 20.48
C TYR A 411 -28.27 -6.95 21.71
N ASP A 412 -28.29 -7.76 22.76
CA ASP A 412 -27.46 -7.54 23.95
C ASP A 412 -25.96 -7.60 23.66
N LYS A 413 -25.52 -8.47 22.74
CA LYS A 413 -24.13 -8.47 22.26
C LYS A 413 -23.77 -7.18 21.52
N ILE A 414 -24.69 -6.63 20.73
CA ILE A 414 -24.47 -5.38 19.99
C ILE A 414 -24.46 -4.18 20.96
N LYS A 415 -25.35 -4.15 21.97
CA LYS A 415 -25.30 -3.15 23.06
C LYS A 415 -23.97 -3.21 23.80
N LEU A 416 -23.50 -4.41 24.14
CA LEU A 416 -22.21 -4.61 24.78
C LEU A 416 -21.05 -4.13 23.89
N ALA A 417 -21.07 -4.43 22.59
CA ALA A 417 -20.07 -3.96 21.65
C ALA A 417 -19.99 -2.42 21.61
N SER A 418 -21.14 -1.74 21.67
CA SER A 418 -21.16 -0.26 21.67
C SER A 418 -20.54 0.36 22.92
N LEU A 419 -20.65 -0.31 24.08
CA LEU A 419 -19.97 0.09 25.32
C LEU A 419 -18.47 -0.16 25.21
N VAL A 420 -18.06 -1.35 24.74
CA VAL A 420 -16.65 -1.71 24.56
C VAL A 420 -15.95 -0.73 23.63
N GLU A 421 -16.58 -0.39 22.49
CA GLU A 421 -16.05 0.57 21.50
C GLU A 421 -15.67 1.92 22.11
N LYS A 422 -16.42 2.39 23.10
CA LYS A 422 -16.19 3.67 23.74
C LYS A 422 -15.16 3.64 24.87
N GLU A 423 -14.68 2.46 25.26
CA GLU A 423 -13.81 2.27 26.43
C GLU A 423 -12.38 1.86 26.03
N TYR A 424 -12.23 0.99 25.02
CA TYR A 424 -10.88 0.54 24.63
C TYR A 424 -10.13 1.63 23.86
N ARG A 425 -8.82 1.76 24.13
CA ARG A 425 -7.89 2.56 23.30
C ARG A 425 -6.88 1.71 22.56
N GLN A 426 -6.68 0.47 23.02
CA GLN A 426 -5.83 -0.53 22.41
C GLN A 426 -6.69 -1.73 21.97
N PRO A 427 -6.64 -2.16 20.70
CA PRO A 427 -7.48 -3.26 20.21
C PRO A 427 -7.35 -4.56 21.01
N LEU A 428 -6.16 -4.84 21.55
CA LEU A 428 -5.89 -6.03 22.36
C LEU A 428 -6.59 -6.02 23.73
N GLU A 429 -7.01 -4.86 24.23
CA GLU A 429 -7.71 -4.73 25.52
C GLU A 429 -9.24 -4.86 25.38
N ALA A 430 -9.79 -4.76 24.17
CA ALA A 430 -11.23 -4.85 23.93
C ALA A 430 -11.84 -6.17 24.47
N PRO A 431 -11.25 -7.37 24.26
CA PRO A 431 -11.77 -8.61 24.84
C PRO A 431 -11.71 -8.65 26.38
N LEU A 432 -10.75 -7.96 27.00
CA LEU A 432 -10.63 -7.86 28.45
C LEU A 432 -11.69 -6.91 29.04
N ILE A 433 -11.95 -5.77 28.38
CA ILE A 433 -13.02 -4.85 28.77
C ILE A 433 -14.39 -5.51 28.61
N ALA A 434 -14.61 -6.23 27.50
CA ALA A 434 -15.81 -7.03 27.29
C ALA A 434 -15.98 -8.13 28.37
N SER A 435 -14.86 -8.73 28.81
CA SER A 435 -14.84 -9.67 29.94
C SER A 435 -15.34 -9.01 31.23
N VAL A 436 -14.84 -7.81 31.57
CA VAL A 436 -15.27 -7.08 32.77
C VAL A 436 -16.77 -6.79 32.75
N PHE A 437 -17.30 -6.24 31.66
CA PHE A 437 -18.73 -5.97 31.56
C PHE A 437 -19.56 -7.27 31.61
N THR A 438 -19.12 -8.34 30.95
CA THR A 438 -19.80 -9.63 30.98
C THR A 438 -19.82 -10.24 32.39
N ASN A 439 -18.71 -10.16 33.11
CA ASN A 439 -18.61 -10.63 34.50
C ASN A 439 -19.51 -9.81 35.42
N ARG A 440 -19.50 -8.48 35.30
CA ARG A 440 -20.40 -7.59 36.06
C ARG A 440 -21.87 -7.91 35.81
N LEU A 441 -22.27 -8.10 34.55
CA LEU A 441 -23.65 -8.49 34.21
C LEU A 441 -24.04 -9.82 34.86
N ARG A 442 -23.14 -10.81 34.82
CA ARG A 442 -23.36 -12.14 35.41
C ARG A 442 -23.58 -12.08 36.92
N GLU A 443 -22.79 -11.26 37.63
CA GLU A 443 -22.90 -11.06 39.08
C GLU A 443 -23.97 -10.02 39.48
N GLY A 444 -24.75 -9.50 38.52
CA GLY A 444 -25.77 -8.49 38.79
C GLY A 444 -25.20 -7.17 39.32
N MET A 445 -23.96 -6.84 38.96
CA MET A 445 -23.31 -5.57 39.26
C MET A 445 -23.75 -4.49 38.25
N ARG A 446 -23.62 -3.23 38.67
CA ARG A 446 -23.75 -2.08 37.77
C ARG A 446 -22.54 -2.00 36.83
N LEU A 447 -22.74 -1.55 35.60
CA LEU A 447 -21.62 -1.47 34.64
C LEU A 447 -20.73 -0.25 34.89
N GLU A 448 -21.32 0.86 35.35
CA GLU A 448 -20.59 2.08 35.71
C GLU A 448 -19.69 2.62 34.59
N SER A 449 -20.16 2.54 33.34
CA SER A 449 -19.43 3.06 32.18
C SER A 449 -19.68 4.55 31.99
N CYS A 450 -18.61 5.34 31.97
CA CYS A 450 -18.69 6.78 31.67
C CYS A 450 -19.24 7.04 30.27
N ALA A 451 -18.98 6.14 29.31
CA ALA A 451 -19.48 6.27 27.94
C ALA A 451 -21.01 6.34 27.89
N SER A 452 -21.69 5.56 28.73
CA SER A 452 -23.16 5.56 28.81
C SER A 452 -23.73 6.87 29.36
N LEU A 453 -23.05 7.51 30.31
CA LEU A 453 -23.41 8.84 30.84
C LEU A 453 -23.16 9.95 29.82
N ILE A 454 -22.03 9.89 29.13
CA ILE A 454 -21.69 10.84 28.06
C ILE A 454 -22.75 10.79 26.95
N TYR A 455 -23.22 9.59 26.59
CA TYR A 455 -24.32 9.43 25.64
C TYR A 455 -25.61 10.11 26.13
N VAL A 456 -25.95 10.00 27.42
CA VAL A 456 -27.11 10.75 27.98
C VAL A 456 -26.93 12.26 27.81
N ILE A 457 -25.78 12.80 28.19
CA ILE A 457 -25.53 14.24 28.13
C ILE A 457 -25.57 14.76 26.69
N THR A 458 -24.96 14.01 25.77
CA THR A 458 -24.79 14.45 24.38
C THR A 458 -25.99 14.15 23.49
N GLU A 459 -26.45 12.90 23.48
CA GLU A 459 -27.48 12.43 22.54
C GLU A 459 -28.91 12.56 23.10
N ILE A 460 -29.09 12.52 24.43
CA ILE A 460 -30.41 12.61 25.06
C ILE A 460 -30.72 14.03 25.52
N GLU A 461 -29.80 14.69 26.23
CA GLU A 461 -29.99 16.08 26.70
C GLU A 461 -29.58 17.14 25.66
N GLY A 462 -28.87 16.74 24.58
CA GLY A 462 -28.44 17.64 23.52
C GLY A 462 -27.33 18.63 23.94
N LYS A 463 -26.58 18.33 25.00
CA LYS A 463 -25.51 19.19 25.51
C LYS A 463 -24.17 18.86 24.85
N ASP A 464 -23.24 19.79 24.92
CA ASP A 464 -21.87 19.56 24.49
C ASP A 464 -21.21 18.42 25.27
N HIS A 465 -20.27 17.73 24.62
CA HIS A 465 -19.52 16.64 25.25
C HIS A 465 -18.78 17.16 26.49
N PRO A 466 -19.02 16.56 27.69
CA PRO A 466 -18.38 17.03 28.91
C PRO A 466 -16.89 16.70 28.88
N SER A 467 -16.05 17.62 29.37
CA SER A 467 -14.61 17.34 29.55
C SER A 467 -14.34 16.38 30.69
N ARG A 468 -15.25 16.32 31.67
CA ARG A 468 -15.17 15.44 32.83
C ARG A 468 -16.58 15.13 33.30
N VAL A 469 -16.82 13.85 33.57
CA VAL A 469 -18.02 13.39 34.28
C VAL A 469 -17.88 13.73 35.76
N LEU A 470 -18.83 14.48 36.29
CA LEU A 470 -18.87 14.94 37.66
C LEU A 470 -19.86 14.09 38.48
N TRP A 471 -19.76 14.16 39.81
CA TRP A 471 -20.67 13.43 40.71
C TRP A 471 -22.15 13.77 40.48
N ARG A 472 -22.45 15.01 40.08
CA ARG A 472 -23.82 15.42 39.71
C ARG A 472 -24.32 14.72 38.45
N ASP A 473 -23.44 14.40 37.52
CA ASP A 473 -23.79 13.76 36.25
C ASP A 473 -24.10 12.27 36.48
N VAL A 474 -23.43 11.65 37.45
CA VAL A 474 -23.73 10.28 37.92
C VAL A 474 -25.15 10.18 38.51
N ALA A 475 -25.71 11.29 39.00
CA ALA A 475 -27.06 11.34 39.53
C ALA A 475 -28.16 11.52 38.46
N LEU A 476 -27.80 11.74 37.19
CA LEU A 476 -28.75 11.94 36.08
C LEU A 476 -29.73 10.77 35.98
N ASP A 477 -31.02 11.09 35.88
CA ASP A 477 -32.07 10.10 35.84
C ASP A 477 -32.39 9.68 34.40
N SER A 478 -31.67 8.68 33.91
CA SER A 478 -31.85 8.13 32.57
C SER A 478 -31.65 6.62 32.58
N PRO A 479 -32.43 5.83 31.82
CA PRO A 479 -32.24 4.38 31.72
C PRO A 479 -30.89 3.98 31.09
N TYR A 480 -30.21 4.91 30.42
CA TYR A 480 -28.84 4.71 29.92
C TYR A 480 -27.77 4.91 31.01
N ASN A 481 -28.11 5.47 32.18
CA ASN A 481 -27.16 5.68 33.26
C ASN A 481 -26.83 4.35 33.99
N THR A 482 -25.74 3.71 33.54
CA THR A 482 -25.26 2.44 34.10
C THR A 482 -24.62 2.55 35.50
N TYR A 483 -24.54 3.75 36.09
CA TYR A 483 -24.20 3.93 37.51
C TYR A 483 -25.42 3.85 38.44
N LYS A 484 -26.62 4.10 37.90
CA LYS A 484 -27.87 4.06 38.67
C LYS A 484 -28.60 2.74 38.45
N TYR A 485 -28.76 2.35 37.19
CA TYR A 485 -29.50 1.17 36.76
C TYR A 485 -28.56 0.00 36.45
N LYS A 486 -28.98 -1.22 36.84
CA LYS A 486 -28.25 -2.47 36.54
C LYS A 486 -28.61 -2.93 35.12
N GLY A 487 -27.68 -3.66 34.49
CA GLY A 487 -27.86 -4.19 33.14
C GLY A 487 -27.26 -3.31 32.05
N LEU A 488 -27.49 -3.72 30.80
CA LEU A 488 -27.09 -2.97 29.61
C LEU A 488 -27.99 -1.75 29.39
N PRO A 489 -27.52 -0.70 28.70
CA PRO A 489 -28.38 0.40 28.26
C PRO A 489 -29.51 -0.08 27.34
N PRO A 490 -30.63 0.66 27.22
CA PRO A 490 -31.78 0.25 26.41
C PRO A 490 -31.45 0.00 24.92
N THR A 491 -30.51 0.78 24.36
CA THR A 491 -30.01 0.63 22.99
C THR A 491 -28.48 0.70 22.98
N PRO A 492 -27.83 0.30 21.86
CA PRO A 492 -26.45 0.66 21.62
C PRO A 492 -26.25 2.18 21.72
N ILE A 493 -25.07 2.59 22.20
CA ILE A 493 -24.71 4.00 22.40
C ILE A 493 -23.74 4.54 21.32
N ALA A 494 -23.42 3.69 20.34
CA ALA A 494 -22.50 3.96 19.23
C ALA A 494 -22.57 2.83 18.20
N ASN A 495 -22.04 3.09 17.00
CA ASN A 495 -21.80 2.07 15.99
C ASN A 495 -20.39 1.49 16.10
N SER A 496 -20.29 0.18 16.36
CA SER A 496 -19.04 -0.51 16.66
C SER A 496 -18.33 -1.04 15.41
N GLY A 497 -17.00 -1.04 15.44
CA GLY A 497 -16.17 -1.71 14.45
C GLY A 497 -15.95 -3.20 14.76
N LEU A 498 -15.18 -3.88 13.91
CA LEU A 498 -14.93 -5.33 14.02
C LEU A 498 -14.31 -5.73 15.35
N VAL A 499 -13.43 -4.90 15.92
CA VAL A 499 -12.70 -5.21 17.15
C VAL A 499 -13.67 -5.32 18.34
N ALA A 500 -14.52 -4.31 18.55
CA ALA A 500 -15.50 -4.33 19.64
C ALA A 500 -16.59 -5.38 19.44
N LEU A 501 -17.05 -5.57 18.20
CA LEU A 501 -17.99 -6.64 17.87
C LEU A 501 -17.39 -7.99 18.25
N LYS A 502 -16.18 -8.31 17.77
CA LYS A 502 -15.51 -9.57 18.11
C LYS A 502 -15.36 -9.74 19.61
N ALA A 503 -14.90 -8.71 20.30
CA ALA A 503 -14.72 -8.73 21.75
C ALA A 503 -16.04 -8.98 22.52
N ALA A 504 -17.16 -8.44 22.06
CA ALA A 504 -18.46 -8.65 22.71
C ALA A 504 -18.99 -10.08 22.51
N PHE A 505 -18.80 -10.65 21.31
CA PHE A 505 -19.20 -12.04 21.02
C PHE A 505 -18.26 -13.06 21.67
N GLU A 506 -16.96 -12.78 21.69
CA GLU A 506 -15.89 -13.62 22.23
C GLU A 506 -15.11 -12.89 23.34
N PRO A 507 -15.75 -12.58 24.50
CA PRO A 507 -15.05 -11.92 25.59
C PRO A 507 -13.96 -12.84 26.16
N ALA A 508 -12.85 -12.25 26.58
CA ALA A 508 -11.80 -13.00 27.25
C ALA A 508 -12.35 -13.69 28.51
N ARG A 509 -11.86 -14.89 28.83
CA ARG A 509 -12.25 -15.58 30.08
C ARG A 509 -11.32 -15.14 31.20
N THR A 510 -11.80 -14.22 32.03
CA THR A 510 -11.04 -13.67 33.16
C THR A 510 -11.93 -13.53 34.38
N ASN A 511 -11.33 -13.31 35.56
CA ASN A 511 -12.04 -12.96 36.78
C ASN A 511 -11.96 -11.45 37.06
N TYR A 512 -11.81 -10.63 36.02
CA TYR A 512 -11.72 -9.17 36.18
C TYR A 512 -13.10 -8.56 36.32
N PHE A 513 -13.24 -7.66 37.28
CA PHE A 513 -14.45 -6.89 37.55
C PHE A 513 -14.21 -5.39 37.47
N TYR A 514 -12.96 -4.95 37.38
CA TYR A 514 -12.63 -3.53 37.31
C TYR A 514 -11.49 -3.31 36.34
N PHE A 515 -11.44 -2.11 35.78
CA PHE A 515 -10.28 -1.62 35.05
C PHE A 515 -10.08 -0.13 35.32
N VAL A 516 -8.84 0.31 35.31
CA VAL A 516 -8.46 1.72 35.47
C VAL A 516 -7.29 2.03 34.54
N ILE A 517 -7.24 3.24 34.00
CA ILE A 517 -6.12 3.67 33.16
C ILE A 517 -4.82 3.50 33.94
N LYS A 518 -3.89 2.73 33.37
CA LYS A 518 -2.53 2.53 33.89
C LYS A 518 -1.57 3.51 33.26
N ASN A 519 -1.68 3.73 31.95
CA ASN A 519 -0.85 4.67 31.21
C ASN A 519 -1.71 5.47 30.21
N PRO A 520 -2.03 6.75 30.49
CA PRO A 520 -2.85 7.57 29.60
C PRO A 520 -2.25 7.76 28.20
N HIS A 521 -0.92 7.80 28.08
CA HIS A 521 -0.23 8.03 26.81
C HIS A 521 -0.21 6.81 25.90
N GLN A 522 -0.10 5.62 26.50
CA GLN A 522 -0.20 4.34 25.77
C GLN A 522 -1.66 3.88 25.63
N GLY A 523 -2.58 4.47 26.39
CA GLY A 523 -3.99 4.08 26.41
C GLY A 523 -4.23 2.69 27.01
N THR A 524 -3.35 2.22 27.89
CA THR A 524 -3.44 0.89 28.51
C THR A 524 -4.09 0.93 29.88
N HIS A 525 -4.73 -0.16 30.26
CA HIS A 525 -5.48 -0.31 31.51
C HIS A 525 -4.86 -1.37 32.43
N ALA A 526 -5.02 -1.18 33.74
CA ALA A 526 -4.84 -2.22 34.74
C ALA A 526 -6.20 -2.87 34.98
N PHE A 527 -6.28 -4.19 34.80
CA PHE A 527 -7.47 -4.99 35.04
C PHE A 527 -7.34 -5.71 36.38
N THR A 528 -8.37 -5.67 37.22
CA THR A 528 -8.32 -6.21 38.59
C THR A 528 -9.58 -7.00 38.94
N GLY A 529 -9.42 -7.99 39.82
CA GLY A 529 -10.50 -8.90 40.23
C GLY A 529 -11.27 -8.38 41.44
N SER A 530 -10.63 -7.62 42.33
CA SER A 530 -11.27 -7.06 43.53
C SER A 530 -11.30 -5.53 43.54
N PHE A 531 -12.19 -4.97 44.36
CA PHE A 531 -12.28 -3.53 44.56
C PHE A 531 -11.05 -2.98 45.29
N ASP A 532 -10.43 -3.77 46.17
CA ASP A 532 -9.20 -3.36 46.87
C ASP A 532 -8.04 -3.26 45.90
N GLU A 533 -7.84 -4.25 45.02
CA GLU A 533 -6.84 -4.19 43.95
C GLU A 533 -7.10 -3.01 43.01
N HIS A 534 -8.37 -2.75 42.67
CA HIS A 534 -8.76 -1.59 41.85
C HIS A 534 -8.40 -0.28 42.55
N SER A 535 -8.68 -0.16 43.84
CA SER A 535 -8.38 1.02 44.64
C SER A 535 -6.87 1.26 44.74
N HIS A 536 -6.07 0.19 44.87
CA HIS A 536 -4.61 0.27 44.80
C HIS A 536 -4.11 0.68 43.42
N ALA A 537 -4.62 0.09 42.34
CA ALA A 537 -4.26 0.46 40.97
C ALA A 537 -4.64 1.92 40.66
N ARG A 538 -5.81 2.37 41.13
CA ARG A 538 -6.26 3.75 41.03
C ARG A 538 -5.39 4.69 41.86
N LYS A 539 -5.02 4.30 43.09
CA LYS A 539 -4.10 5.07 43.93
C LYS A 539 -2.73 5.18 43.28
N ALA A 540 -2.18 4.10 42.73
CA ALA A 540 -0.94 4.12 41.98
C ALA A 540 -1.03 5.01 40.74
N TYR A 541 -2.16 5.02 40.04
CA TYR A 541 -2.42 5.98 38.97
C TYR A 541 -2.43 7.43 39.48
N LEU A 542 -3.13 7.73 40.58
CA LEU A 542 -3.20 9.07 41.16
C LEU A 542 -1.85 9.51 41.77
N GLU A 543 -1.08 8.62 42.38
CA GLU A 543 0.23 8.93 42.97
C GLU A 543 1.29 9.15 41.90
N ASN A 544 1.26 8.37 40.81
CA ASN A 544 2.22 8.55 39.71
C ASN A 544 1.80 9.66 38.73
N TYR A 545 0.51 10.02 38.64
CA TYR A 545 -0.01 10.94 37.63
C TYR A 545 -0.65 12.22 38.21
N VAL A 546 -1.43 12.12 39.30
CA VAL A 546 -2.02 13.28 39.99
C VAL A 546 -1.03 13.97 40.94
N ALA A 547 0.05 13.31 41.40
CA ALA A 547 1.16 14.03 42.02
C ALA A 547 1.85 15.01 41.05
N LEU A 548 1.86 14.70 39.75
CA LEU A 548 2.34 15.59 38.68
C LEU A 548 1.36 16.76 38.41
N GLU A 549 0.04 16.55 38.52
CA GLU A 549 -0.97 17.63 38.37
C GLU A 549 -1.12 18.50 39.64
N ARG A 550 -1.07 17.92 40.85
CA ARG A 550 -1.14 18.69 42.10
C ARG A 550 0.10 19.55 42.35
N LEU A 551 1.26 19.15 41.84
CA LEU A 551 2.45 20.02 41.80
C LEU A 551 2.22 21.27 40.93
N ALA A 552 1.27 21.25 39.99
CA ALA A 552 0.86 22.42 39.21
C ALA A 552 -0.13 23.32 39.97
N ASP A 553 -1.08 22.75 40.73
CA ASP A 553 -2.04 23.52 41.54
C ASP A 553 -1.41 24.20 42.78
N ILE A 554 -0.33 23.62 43.34
CA ILE A 554 0.39 24.19 44.49
C ILE A 554 1.14 25.50 44.12
N ALA A 555 1.29 25.82 42.83
CA ALA A 555 1.99 27.02 42.34
C ALA A 555 1.22 28.35 42.52
N LYS A 556 0.05 28.36 43.19
CA LYS A 556 -0.68 29.55 43.69
C LYS A 556 -0.76 30.75 42.73
N VAL A 557 -1.54 30.63 41.65
CA VAL A 557 -2.08 31.81 40.95
C VAL A 557 -3.61 31.75 41.04
N SER A 558 -4.21 32.77 41.64
CA SER A 558 -5.65 32.90 41.84
C SER A 558 -6.40 32.98 40.50
N LEU A 559 -7.43 32.17 40.32
CA LEU A 559 -8.33 32.19 39.17
C LEU A 559 -9.49 33.17 39.41
N PRO A 560 -9.78 34.12 38.49
CA PRO A 560 -11.04 34.85 38.48
C PRO A 560 -12.21 33.91 38.22
N GLN A 561 -13.29 34.09 38.99
CA GLN A 561 -14.58 33.46 38.73
C GLN A 561 -15.20 34.07 37.48
N GLN A 562 -15.04 33.38 36.35
CA GLN A 562 -15.94 33.26 35.20
C GLN A 562 -15.07 32.72 34.06
N ILE A 563 -15.28 31.47 33.66
CA ILE A 563 -14.57 30.90 32.51
C ILE A 563 -15.57 30.27 31.56
N ASP A 564 -15.59 30.88 30.38
CA ASP A 564 -16.22 30.48 29.12
C ASP A 564 -16.04 29.01 28.73
N SER A 565 -16.98 28.56 27.92
CA SER A 565 -17.27 27.23 27.40
C SER A 565 -16.22 26.57 26.48
N THR A 566 -14.92 26.62 26.80
CA THR A 566 -13.89 25.89 26.02
C THR A 566 -12.97 25.08 26.93
N LEU A 567 -13.34 23.83 27.21
CA LEU A 567 -12.45 22.90 27.88
C LEU A 567 -11.39 22.43 26.88
N LYS A 568 -10.19 23.01 27.01
CA LYS A 568 -9.03 22.71 26.17
C LYS A 568 -8.47 21.33 26.56
N ASP A 569 -8.22 20.50 25.55
CA ASP A 569 -7.47 19.25 25.69
C ASP A 569 -6.11 19.52 26.37
N PRO A 570 -5.79 18.88 27.51
CA PRO A 570 -4.51 19.08 28.20
C PRO A 570 -3.29 18.80 27.31
N LEU A 571 -3.40 17.85 26.38
CA LEU A 571 -2.36 17.59 25.39
C LEU A 571 -2.25 18.76 24.40
N ALA A 572 -3.37 19.32 23.97
CA ALA A 572 -3.40 20.52 23.14
C ALA A 572 -2.85 21.75 23.85
N GLU A 573 -3.09 21.91 25.16
CA GLU A 573 -2.46 22.98 25.95
C GLU A 573 -0.95 22.79 26.09
N ILE A 574 -0.48 21.57 26.37
CA ILE A 574 0.96 21.26 26.39
C ILE A 574 1.58 21.50 25.02
N LYS A 575 0.95 21.04 23.92
CA LYS A 575 1.40 21.31 22.56
C LYS A 575 1.47 22.80 22.28
N LYS A 576 0.46 23.58 22.65
CA LYS A 576 0.42 25.03 22.49
C LYS A 576 1.47 25.74 23.34
N ALA A 577 1.74 25.26 24.54
CA ALA A 577 2.79 25.78 25.42
C ALA A 577 4.19 25.49 24.86
N LEU A 578 4.44 24.26 24.38
CA LEU A 578 5.67 23.89 23.68
C LEU A 578 5.85 24.69 22.38
N GLU A 579 4.79 24.90 21.62
CA GLU A 579 4.80 25.73 20.42
C GLU A 579 5.19 27.18 20.75
N ASN A 580 4.57 27.77 21.80
CA ASN A 580 4.91 29.12 22.25
C ASN A 580 6.36 29.22 22.72
N LEU A 581 6.83 28.22 23.48
CA LEU A 581 8.21 28.12 23.94
C LEU A 581 9.17 28.09 22.73
N ASN A 582 8.98 27.14 21.82
CA ASN A 582 9.83 26.99 20.63
C ASN A 582 9.85 28.26 19.78
N GLY A 583 8.70 28.89 19.56
CA GLY A 583 8.62 30.16 18.83
C GLY A 583 9.45 31.28 19.46
N ARG A 584 9.44 31.40 20.80
CA ARG A 584 10.28 32.38 21.51
C ARG A 584 11.76 32.02 21.48
N LEU A 585 12.08 30.73 21.53
CA LEU A 585 13.45 30.26 21.54
C LEU A 585 14.18 30.52 20.23
N VAL A 586 13.48 30.48 19.07
CA VAL A 586 14.08 30.90 17.80
C VAL A 586 14.65 32.32 17.90
N GLY A 587 13.83 33.28 18.33
CA GLY A 587 14.28 34.67 18.48
C GLY A 587 15.43 34.83 19.46
N LEU A 588 15.44 34.06 20.55
CA LEU A 588 16.56 34.04 21.49
C LEU A 588 17.84 33.48 20.85
N PHE A 589 17.78 32.34 20.16
CA PHE A 589 18.95 31.72 19.54
C PHE A 589 19.52 32.58 18.41
N GLU A 590 18.68 33.26 17.64
CA GLU A 590 19.13 34.25 16.66
C GLU A 590 19.81 35.45 17.33
N TYR A 591 19.22 35.97 18.41
CA TYR A 591 19.83 37.06 19.19
C TYR A 591 21.20 36.67 19.75
N LEU A 592 21.32 35.47 20.33
CA LEU A 592 22.56 34.96 20.91
C LEU A 592 23.63 34.75 19.83
N TYR A 593 23.25 34.25 18.65
CA TYR A 593 24.13 34.18 17.49
C TYR A 593 24.69 35.56 17.11
N GLN A 594 23.84 36.59 17.04
CA GLN A 594 24.27 37.94 16.66
C GLN A 594 25.16 38.62 17.71
N LYS A 595 24.87 38.41 19.01
CA LYS A 595 25.45 39.22 20.09
C LYS A 595 26.65 38.60 20.80
N LYS A 596 26.79 37.27 20.80
CA LYS A 596 27.64 36.60 21.80
C LYS A 596 28.64 35.57 21.29
N ASP A 597 28.65 35.19 20.02
CA ASP A 597 29.57 34.14 19.58
C ASP A 597 30.16 34.35 18.18
N ARG A 598 31.43 34.81 18.15
CA ARG A 598 32.22 34.93 16.92
C ARG A 598 32.54 33.58 16.31
N HIS A 599 32.69 32.53 17.11
CA HIS A 599 33.05 31.19 16.63
C HIS A 599 31.90 30.56 15.83
N ALA A 600 30.64 30.73 16.25
CA ALA A 600 29.48 30.30 15.46
C ALA A 600 29.35 31.06 14.12
N GLN A 601 29.68 32.36 14.11
CA GLN A 601 29.67 33.19 12.90
C GLN A 601 30.79 32.76 11.93
N GLU A 602 32.02 32.63 12.44
CA GLU A 602 33.17 32.13 11.70
C GLU A 602 32.90 30.74 11.13
N TYR A 603 32.27 29.85 11.91
CA TYR A 603 31.91 28.51 11.46
C TYR A 603 30.95 28.52 10.26
N LEU A 604 29.88 29.34 10.30
CA LEU A 604 28.95 29.47 9.17
C LEU A 604 29.64 30.07 7.95
N LEU A 605 30.48 31.10 8.15
CA LEU A 605 31.28 31.72 7.09
C LEU A 605 32.25 30.71 6.44
N GLN A 606 32.96 29.90 7.23
CA GLN A 606 33.86 28.85 6.75
C GLN A 606 33.13 27.74 5.99
N ARG A 607 31.84 27.54 6.29
CA ARG A 607 30.94 26.63 5.56
C ARG A 607 30.26 27.29 4.37
N GLY A 608 30.54 28.56 4.12
CA GLY A 608 29.99 29.34 3.01
C GLY A 608 28.52 29.74 3.20
N ILE A 609 27.91 29.44 4.35
CA ILE A 609 26.47 29.70 4.59
C ILE A 609 26.25 31.21 4.71
N ASP A 610 25.53 31.78 3.76
CA ASP A 610 25.25 33.21 3.70
C ASP A 610 24.12 33.64 4.66
N GLU A 611 24.01 34.96 4.84
CA GLU A 611 23.04 35.56 5.76
C GLU A 611 21.58 35.40 5.26
N GLU A 612 21.36 35.26 3.95
CA GLU A 612 20.03 35.02 3.38
C GLU A 612 19.50 33.66 3.82
N ILE A 613 20.32 32.62 3.66
CA ILE A 613 20.00 31.24 4.05
C ILE A 613 19.95 31.11 5.56
N ARG A 614 20.86 31.77 6.29
CA ARG A 614 20.79 31.82 7.76
C ARG A 614 19.44 32.35 8.23
N LYS A 615 18.97 33.48 7.68
CA LYS A 615 17.67 34.09 7.99
C LYS A 615 16.51 33.20 7.55
N LYS A 616 16.57 32.64 6.33
CA LYS A 616 15.52 31.79 5.75
C LYS A 616 15.22 30.57 6.64
N PHE A 617 16.28 29.92 7.13
CA PHE A 617 16.17 28.76 8.02
C PHE A 617 16.15 29.14 9.52
N ALA A 618 16.24 30.43 9.84
CA ALA A 618 16.31 30.97 11.20
C ALA A 618 17.41 30.31 12.06
N LEU A 619 18.59 30.08 11.48
CA LEU A 619 19.70 29.46 12.20
C LEU A 619 20.15 30.36 13.35
N GLY A 620 20.39 29.75 14.51
CA GLY A 620 20.79 30.43 15.74
C GLY A 620 21.93 29.73 16.45
N TYR A 621 22.27 30.20 17.65
CA TYR A 621 23.32 29.61 18.46
C TYR A 621 22.91 29.59 19.94
N LEU A 622 23.31 28.53 20.63
CA LEU A 622 23.13 28.41 22.08
C LEU A 622 24.50 28.23 22.75
N PRO A 623 24.95 29.20 23.58
CA PRO A 623 26.20 29.08 24.33
C PRO A 623 26.23 27.87 25.27
N TRP A 624 27.43 27.32 25.54
CA TRP A 624 27.64 26.10 26.32
C TRP A 624 26.86 26.05 27.64
N ARG A 625 27.02 27.08 28.48
CA ARG A 625 26.39 27.10 29.80
C ARG A 625 24.89 27.42 29.74
N GLY A 626 24.42 27.98 28.62
CA GLY A 626 23.07 28.53 28.40
C GLY A 626 22.48 29.25 29.61
N GLN A 627 23.29 30.04 30.31
CA GLN A 627 22.84 30.84 31.44
C GLN A 627 21.80 31.86 30.98
N GLU A 628 22.01 32.44 29.80
CA GLU A 628 21.10 33.36 29.13
C GLU A 628 19.78 32.68 28.77
N LEU A 629 19.83 31.43 28.33
CA LEU A 629 18.63 30.64 28.05
C LEU A 629 17.86 30.39 29.35
N ARG A 630 18.53 29.98 30.42
CA ARG A 630 17.89 29.80 31.74
C ARG A 630 17.30 31.11 32.26
N GLN A 631 18.05 32.22 32.20
CA GLN A 631 17.60 33.54 32.65
C GLN A 631 16.41 34.04 31.84
N PHE A 632 16.46 33.88 30.50
CA PHE A 632 15.36 34.23 29.61
C PHE A 632 14.11 33.45 29.98
N LEU A 633 14.20 32.14 30.15
CA LEU A 633 13.06 31.29 30.46
C LEU A 633 12.44 31.58 31.83
N LEU A 634 13.28 31.83 32.85
CA LEU A 634 12.81 32.27 34.16
C LEU A 634 12.13 33.64 34.09
N SER A 635 12.70 34.60 33.33
CA SER A 635 12.11 35.94 33.16
C SER A 635 10.78 35.94 32.40
N LYS A 636 10.49 34.88 31.65
CA LYS A 636 9.25 34.69 30.90
C LYS A 636 8.27 33.74 31.59
N SER A 637 8.53 33.39 32.85
CA SER A 637 7.65 32.58 33.70
C SER A 637 7.33 31.18 33.13
N PHE A 638 8.24 30.60 32.35
CA PHE A 638 8.09 29.21 31.92
C PHE A 638 8.31 28.25 33.10
N SER A 639 7.41 27.29 33.29
CA SER A 639 7.52 26.32 34.39
C SER A 639 8.70 25.37 34.18
N LEU A 640 9.37 24.98 35.27
CA LEU A 640 10.47 24.01 35.21
C LEU A 640 10.01 22.65 34.69
N ASP A 641 8.75 22.26 34.93
CA ASP A 641 8.15 21.04 34.38
C ASP A 641 8.00 21.09 32.85
N LEU A 642 7.49 22.19 32.28
CA LEU A 642 7.40 22.35 30.82
C LEU A 642 8.80 22.28 30.18
N LEU A 643 9.78 22.89 30.83
CA LEU A 643 11.16 22.90 30.34
C LEU A 643 11.82 21.53 30.44
N ALA A 644 11.55 20.74 31.48
CA ALA A 644 11.96 19.35 31.55
C ALA A 644 11.30 18.48 30.46
N ARG A 645 10.03 18.75 30.14
CA ARG A 645 9.26 18.04 29.09
C ARG A 645 9.61 18.47 27.66
N SER A 646 10.18 19.67 27.48
CA SER A 646 10.55 20.21 26.15
C SER A 646 11.68 19.43 25.45
N GLY A 647 12.38 18.54 26.17
CA GLY A 647 13.53 17.82 25.62
C GLY A 647 14.75 18.71 25.32
N LEU A 648 14.74 19.98 25.73
CA LEU A 648 15.84 20.94 25.59
C LEU A 648 16.77 20.97 26.80
N PHE A 649 16.30 20.51 27.96
CA PHE A 649 17.04 20.48 29.22
C PHE A 649 17.23 19.06 29.72
N SER A 650 18.30 18.85 30.47
CA SER A 650 18.50 17.62 31.23
C SER A 650 17.50 17.50 32.37
N VAL A 651 17.10 16.26 32.66
CA VAL A 651 16.29 15.95 33.83
C VAL A 651 17.18 16.09 35.08
N GLY A 652 16.74 16.83 36.08
CA GLY A 652 17.43 17.03 37.36
C GLY A 652 18.39 18.24 37.39
N SER A 653 19.46 18.21 36.59
CA SER A 653 20.51 19.26 36.60
C SER A 653 20.13 20.53 35.82
N PHE A 654 19.04 20.49 35.05
CA PHE A 654 18.50 21.62 34.30
C PHE A 654 19.53 22.34 33.40
N TYR A 655 20.51 21.57 32.90
CA TYR A 655 21.47 22.09 31.92
C TYR A 655 20.87 21.98 30.52
N PRO A 656 21.13 22.94 29.63
CA PRO A 656 20.66 22.89 28.26
C PRO A 656 21.39 21.80 27.48
N LEU A 657 20.65 20.80 26.98
CA LEU A 657 21.20 19.69 26.20
C LEU A 657 21.88 20.18 24.91
N MET A 658 21.39 21.27 24.34
CA MET A 658 21.92 21.89 23.12
C MET A 658 23.00 22.95 23.38
N GLY A 659 23.52 23.05 24.61
CA GLY A 659 24.58 24.00 24.95
C GLY A 659 25.81 23.82 24.06
N GLY A 660 26.34 24.92 23.53
CA GLY A 660 27.56 24.99 22.73
C GLY A 660 27.36 24.53 21.29
N ARG A 661 26.15 24.72 20.75
CA ARG A 661 25.77 24.23 19.43
C ARG A 661 25.18 25.32 18.56
N LEU A 662 25.48 25.24 17.27
CA LEU A 662 24.71 25.89 16.23
C LEU A 662 23.34 25.22 16.16
N VAL A 663 22.26 26.00 16.19
CA VAL A 663 20.88 25.52 16.30
C VAL A 663 20.15 25.65 14.97
N PHE A 664 19.49 24.56 14.57
CA PHE A 664 18.67 24.42 13.38
C PHE A 664 17.20 24.23 13.79
N PRO A 665 16.34 25.26 13.69
CA PRO A 665 14.92 25.10 13.97
C PRO A 665 14.27 24.07 13.04
N ILE A 666 13.50 23.14 13.61
CA ILE A 666 12.77 22.12 12.85
C ILE A 666 11.32 22.57 12.74
N ARG A 667 10.86 22.79 11.50
CA ARG A 667 9.51 23.23 11.20
C ARG A 667 8.66 22.08 10.65
N GLU A 668 7.41 22.02 11.08
CA GLU A 668 6.42 21.15 10.44
C GLU A 668 5.83 21.78 9.16
N PHE A 669 4.91 21.07 8.52
CA PHE A 669 4.26 21.50 7.27
C PHE A 669 3.68 22.93 7.31
N SER A 670 3.11 23.35 8.45
CA SER A 670 2.52 24.69 8.62
C SER A 670 3.54 25.83 8.81
N GLY A 671 4.82 25.49 9.06
CA GLY A 671 5.87 26.45 9.41
C GLY A 671 6.09 26.66 10.90
N ARG A 672 5.25 26.05 11.74
CA ARG A 672 5.43 26.02 13.18
C ARG A 672 6.71 25.28 13.56
N VAL A 673 7.43 25.82 14.54
CA VAL A 673 8.69 25.24 15.03
C VAL A 673 8.35 24.21 16.10
N VAL A 674 8.58 22.94 15.77
CA VAL A 674 8.20 21.80 16.63
C VAL A 674 9.37 21.30 17.46
N GLY A 675 10.61 21.53 17.02
CA GLY A 675 11.81 21.15 17.75
C GLY A 675 13.06 21.79 17.16
N PHE A 676 14.23 21.31 17.57
CA PHE A 676 15.51 21.84 17.14
C PHE A 676 16.53 20.73 16.87
N GLY A 677 17.39 20.94 15.87
CA GLY A 677 18.65 20.24 15.69
C GLY A 677 19.80 21.10 16.18
N GLY A 678 20.91 20.48 16.59
CA GLY A 678 22.05 21.17 17.17
C GLY A 678 23.37 20.55 16.72
N ARG A 679 24.24 21.32 16.08
CA ARG A 679 25.60 20.91 15.70
C ARG A 679 26.63 21.45 16.69
N SER A 680 27.43 20.56 17.28
CA SER A 680 28.56 20.93 18.14
C SER A 680 29.62 21.69 17.34
N LEU A 681 30.14 22.77 17.93
CA LEU A 681 31.26 23.54 17.37
C LEU A 681 32.62 23.15 17.99
N ASP A 682 32.62 22.56 19.20
CA ASP A 682 33.83 22.32 20.01
C ASP A 682 34.19 20.81 20.11
N GLU A 683 34.10 20.05 19.02
CA GLU A 683 34.38 18.58 18.94
C GLU A 683 33.57 17.67 19.91
N ARG A 684 32.62 18.22 20.68
CA ARG A 684 31.80 17.46 21.63
C ARG A 684 30.91 16.44 20.93
N GLN A 685 30.82 15.24 21.51
CA GLN A 685 29.91 14.18 21.06
C GLN A 685 28.54 14.28 21.75
N PRO A 686 27.44 13.94 21.04
CA PRO A 686 27.40 13.62 19.61
C PRO A 686 27.59 14.89 18.76
N LYS A 687 28.19 14.77 17.56
CA LYS A 687 28.38 15.90 16.63
C LYS A 687 27.07 16.63 16.29
N TYR A 688 25.98 15.87 16.10
CA TYR A 688 24.62 16.38 15.94
C TYR A 688 23.71 15.84 17.05
N LEU A 689 22.81 16.71 17.53
CA LEU A 689 21.82 16.38 18.54
C LEU A 689 20.47 16.95 18.13
N ASN A 690 19.43 16.14 18.14
CA ASN A 690 18.05 16.60 17.89
C ASN A 690 17.28 16.64 19.20
N SER A 691 16.26 17.50 19.27
CA SER A 691 15.22 17.44 20.30
C SER A 691 14.75 16.00 20.49
N ARG A 692 14.41 15.63 21.73
CA ARG A 692 13.80 14.33 22.02
C ARG A 692 12.37 14.30 21.47
N ASP A 693 11.84 13.11 21.25
CA ASP A 693 10.44 12.97 20.88
C ASP A 693 9.56 13.44 22.05
N ASP A 694 8.60 14.30 21.75
CA ASP A 694 7.66 14.88 22.70
C ASP A 694 6.24 14.89 22.07
N PRO A 695 5.20 15.43 22.74
CA PRO A 695 3.86 15.49 22.15
C PRO A 695 3.75 16.34 20.87
N LEU A 696 4.58 17.37 20.71
CA LEU A 696 4.62 18.28 19.56
C LEU A 696 5.55 17.79 18.45
N PHE A 697 6.65 17.11 18.79
CA PHE A 697 7.69 16.69 17.85
C PHE A 697 7.93 15.18 17.83
N LYS A 698 7.82 14.59 16.63
CA LYS A 698 8.16 13.20 16.33
C LYS A 698 9.18 13.15 15.18
N LYS A 699 10.39 12.66 15.45
CA LYS A 699 11.46 12.58 14.43
C LYS A 699 11.06 11.80 13.18
N LYS A 700 10.30 10.71 13.38
CA LYS A 700 9.86 9.82 12.30
C LYS A 700 8.80 10.43 11.37
N GLU A 701 8.24 11.59 11.68
CA GLU A 701 7.12 12.20 10.93
C GLU A 701 7.52 13.50 10.20
N VAL A 702 8.64 14.13 10.61
CA VAL A 702 9.05 15.45 10.13
C VAL A 702 10.33 15.32 9.28
N LEU A 703 10.41 16.11 8.22
CA LEU A 703 11.59 16.27 7.37
C LEU A 703 12.11 17.71 7.48
N TYR A 704 13.40 17.86 7.79
CA TYR A 704 14.02 19.18 7.82
C TYR A 704 14.03 19.81 6.43
N GLY A 705 13.80 21.11 6.35
CA GLY A 705 13.79 21.87 5.10
C GLY A 705 12.52 21.74 4.25
N PHE A 706 11.58 20.86 4.63
CA PHE A 706 10.36 20.69 3.86
C PHE A 706 9.52 21.98 3.82
N TYR A 707 9.37 22.68 4.94
CA TYR A 707 8.61 23.94 4.99
C TYR A 707 9.18 24.99 4.04
N GLU A 708 10.51 25.13 4.01
CA GLU A 708 11.25 26.06 3.16
C GLU A 708 11.18 25.68 1.68
N ALA A 709 11.09 24.37 1.39
CA ALA A 709 11.06 23.81 0.04
C ALA A 709 9.64 23.60 -0.52
N GLN A 710 8.60 23.58 0.31
CA GLN A 710 7.27 23.06 -0.03
C GLN A 710 6.64 23.68 -1.28
N HIS A 711 6.86 24.98 -1.51
CA HIS A 711 6.33 25.68 -2.68
C HIS A 711 6.94 25.12 -3.96
N PHE A 712 8.26 24.94 -3.98
CA PHE A 712 9.00 24.40 -5.12
C PHE A 712 8.75 22.90 -5.31
N ILE A 713 8.73 22.14 -4.21
CA ILE A 713 8.42 20.71 -4.21
C ILE A 713 7.06 20.46 -4.86
N ARG A 714 6.02 21.21 -4.45
CA ARG A 714 4.67 21.08 -5.02
C ARG A 714 4.61 21.51 -6.48
N LYS A 715 5.28 22.62 -6.82
CA LYS A 715 5.31 23.14 -8.20
C LYS A 715 5.98 22.17 -9.16
N GLN A 716 7.03 21.48 -8.72
CA GLN A 716 7.83 20.59 -9.57
C GLN A 716 7.49 19.11 -9.41
N ALA A 717 6.66 18.76 -8.42
CA ALA A 717 6.35 17.39 -7.98
C ALA A 717 7.62 16.53 -7.73
N LYS A 718 8.67 17.17 -7.20
CA LYS A 718 10.03 16.61 -7.04
C LYS A 718 10.63 16.99 -5.69
N VAL A 719 11.48 16.14 -5.13
CA VAL A 719 12.22 16.41 -3.88
C VAL A 719 13.60 15.78 -3.92
N ILE A 720 14.58 16.41 -3.29
CA ILE A 720 15.92 15.83 -3.06
C ILE A 720 15.98 15.40 -1.59
N LEU A 721 16.30 14.14 -1.34
CA LEU A 721 16.46 13.59 0.02
C LEU A 721 17.95 13.48 0.34
N CYS A 722 18.39 14.26 1.31
CA CYS A 722 19.77 14.33 1.79
C CYS A 722 19.93 13.67 3.17
N GLU A 723 21.17 13.49 3.63
CA GLU A 723 21.45 12.91 4.94
C GLU A 723 21.26 13.89 6.09
N GLY A 724 21.72 15.13 5.93
CA GLY A 724 21.82 16.07 7.04
C GLY A 724 21.35 17.50 6.76
N TYR A 725 21.34 18.29 7.83
CA TYR A 725 20.93 19.69 7.82
C TYR A 725 21.74 20.55 6.86
N ILE A 726 23.06 20.41 6.85
CA ILE A 726 23.94 21.27 6.05
C ILE A 726 23.80 20.95 4.56
N ASP A 727 23.59 19.69 4.19
CA ASP A 727 23.37 19.30 2.80
C ASP A 727 22.12 19.96 2.23
N VAL A 728 21.05 20.01 3.04
CA VAL A 728 19.83 20.75 2.70
C VAL A 728 20.15 22.22 2.45
N LEU A 729 20.91 22.87 3.34
CA LEU A 729 21.29 24.28 3.15
C LEU A 729 22.10 24.46 1.86
N ALA A 730 23.04 23.56 1.56
CA ALA A 730 23.89 23.62 0.37
C ALA A 730 23.07 23.58 -0.93
N TRP A 731 22.07 22.71 -1.03
CA TRP A 731 21.18 22.67 -2.20
C TRP A 731 20.31 23.93 -2.34
N HIS A 732 19.81 24.47 -1.23
CA HIS A 732 19.05 25.73 -1.27
C HIS A 732 19.93 26.91 -1.70
N MET A 733 21.17 26.97 -1.22
CA MET A 733 22.19 27.94 -1.65
C MET A 733 22.56 27.82 -3.12
N ALA A 734 22.57 26.60 -3.66
CA ALA A 734 22.78 26.35 -5.08
C ALA A 734 21.59 26.76 -5.97
N GLY A 735 20.54 27.36 -5.40
CA GLY A 735 19.34 27.73 -6.15
C GLY A 735 18.42 26.56 -6.47
N ILE A 736 18.60 25.41 -5.81
CA ILE A 736 17.78 24.20 -5.96
C ILE A 736 17.04 23.93 -4.63
N PRO A 737 16.00 24.71 -4.32
CA PRO A 737 15.26 24.62 -3.04
C PRO A 737 14.28 23.44 -3.01
N LEU A 738 14.77 22.24 -3.35
CA LEU A 738 14.02 20.98 -3.33
C LEU A 738 14.52 20.02 -2.26
N ALA A 739 15.62 20.34 -1.57
CA ALA A 739 16.25 19.45 -0.62
C ALA A 739 15.56 19.42 0.73
N VAL A 740 15.46 18.21 1.29
CA VAL A 740 14.97 17.89 2.63
C VAL A 740 15.82 16.77 3.23
N ALA A 741 15.81 16.62 4.56
CA ALA A 741 16.57 15.56 5.24
C ALA A 741 15.79 14.91 6.41
N PRO A 742 15.96 13.59 6.65
CA PRO A 742 15.52 12.95 7.88
C PRO A 742 16.27 13.48 9.11
N LEU A 743 15.68 13.30 10.29
CA LEU A 743 16.15 13.93 11.54
C LEU A 743 17.00 12.97 12.37
N GLY A 744 18.20 12.63 11.88
CA GLY A 744 19.15 11.77 12.58
C GLY A 744 18.71 10.31 12.69
N THR A 745 17.83 9.87 11.79
CA THR A 745 17.32 8.50 11.63
C THR A 745 17.30 8.14 10.16
N SER A 746 17.20 6.85 9.83
CA SER A 746 16.87 6.43 8.47
C SER A 746 15.55 7.06 7.99
N PHE A 747 15.42 7.29 6.69
CA PHE A 747 14.17 7.70 6.05
C PHE A 747 13.05 6.70 6.38
N THR A 748 11.93 7.19 6.91
CA THR A 748 10.85 6.35 7.47
C THR A 748 9.68 6.19 6.52
N TYR A 749 8.83 5.18 6.79
CA TYR A 749 7.58 4.98 6.05
C TYR A 749 6.64 6.18 6.18
N GLU A 750 6.50 6.75 7.38
CA GLU A 750 5.65 7.93 7.61
C GLU A 750 6.14 9.15 6.82
N GLN A 751 7.46 9.39 6.74
CA GLN A 751 8.05 10.44 5.92
C GLN A 751 7.83 10.17 4.42
N ALA A 752 7.94 8.92 3.97
CA ALA A 752 7.69 8.55 2.58
C ALA A 752 6.21 8.76 2.18
N CYS A 753 5.27 8.34 3.03
CA CYS A 753 3.84 8.59 2.85
C CYS A 753 3.52 10.09 2.84
N PHE A 754 4.17 10.87 3.72
CA PHE A 754 4.05 12.32 3.73
C PHE A 754 4.51 12.94 2.41
N LEU A 755 5.70 12.56 1.91
CA LEU A 755 6.24 13.07 0.64
C LEU A 755 5.36 12.67 -0.55
N LYS A 756 4.85 11.43 -0.60
CA LYS A 756 4.02 10.90 -1.70
C LYS A 756 2.80 11.78 -2.01
N ARG A 757 2.29 12.52 -1.02
CA ARG A 757 1.18 13.46 -1.19
C ARG A 757 1.53 14.67 -2.07
N PHE A 758 2.82 14.96 -2.26
CA PHE A 758 3.29 16.17 -2.94
C PHE A 758 4.20 15.88 -4.14
N VAL A 759 4.83 14.71 -4.19
CA VAL A 759 5.80 14.38 -5.24
C VAL A 759 5.49 13.07 -5.93
N SER A 760 5.84 12.99 -7.21
CA SER A 760 5.90 11.74 -7.97
C SER A 760 7.31 11.19 -8.07
N LYS A 761 8.34 12.03 -7.86
CA LYS A 761 9.75 11.68 -8.02
C LYS A 761 10.64 12.14 -6.87
N ILE A 762 11.51 11.25 -6.40
CA ILE A 762 12.52 11.51 -5.36
C ILE A 762 13.93 11.40 -5.96
N PHE A 763 14.81 12.34 -5.63
CA PHE A 763 16.24 12.24 -5.89
C PHE A 763 16.97 11.91 -4.57
N PHE A 764 17.63 10.76 -4.49
CA PHE A 764 18.48 10.42 -3.35
C PHE A 764 19.85 11.05 -3.52
N CYS A 765 20.32 11.73 -2.48
CA CYS A 765 21.62 12.38 -2.42
C CYS A 765 22.27 12.00 -1.08
N PHE A 766 22.77 10.77 -1.03
CA PHE A 766 23.48 10.18 0.10
C PHE A 766 24.95 9.98 -0.25
N ASP A 767 25.78 9.77 0.77
CA ASP A 767 27.21 9.56 0.59
C ASP A 767 27.48 8.30 -0.24
N ALA A 768 28.53 8.36 -1.06
CA ALA A 768 28.91 7.27 -1.97
C ALA A 768 29.66 6.12 -1.25
N ASP A 769 29.40 5.90 0.04
CA ASP A 769 30.01 4.89 0.89
C ASP A 769 29.04 3.73 1.20
N ALA A 770 29.50 2.71 1.93
CA ALA A 770 28.65 1.54 2.22
C ALA A 770 27.39 1.88 3.05
N PRO A 771 27.47 2.70 4.12
CA PRO A 771 26.29 3.24 4.81
C PRO A 771 25.30 3.97 3.89
N GLY A 772 25.77 4.87 3.02
CA GLY A 772 24.94 5.66 2.11
C GLY A 772 24.29 4.82 1.01
N VAL A 773 24.98 3.79 0.49
CA VAL A 773 24.39 2.79 -0.42
C VAL A 773 23.27 2.02 0.28
N ASN A 774 23.46 1.61 1.55
CA ASN A 774 22.42 0.93 2.33
C ASN A 774 21.24 1.86 2.66
N ALA A 775 21.49 3.14 2.94
CA ALA A 775 20.46 4.15 3.12
C ALA A 775 19.65 4.34 1.82
N THR A 776 20.32 4.37 0.67
CA THR A 776 19.70 4.42 -0.66
C THR A 776 18.81 3.19 -0.88
N LEU A 777 19.32 2.00 -0.61
CA LEU A 777 18.58 0.74 -0.73
C LEU A 777 17.29 0.75 0.10
N LYS A 778 17.39 1.06 1.40
CA LYS A 778 16.20 1.12 2.28
C LYS A 778 15.19 2.16 1.81
N SER A 779 15.67 3.32 1.38
CA SER A 779 14.82 4.42 0.92
C SER A 779 14.14 4.09 -0.42
N TYR A 780 14.86 3.40 -1.31
CA TYR A 780 14.33 2.89 -2.58
C TYR A 780 13.18 1.90 -2.36
N LEU A 781 13.38 0.90 -1.49
CA LEU A 781 12.35 -0.10 -1.19
C LEU A 781 11.07 0.57 -0.65
N LEU A 782 11.22 1.53 0.26
CA LEU A 782 10.09 2.30 0.79
C LEU A 782 9.41 3.16 -0.29
N GLY A 783 10.17 3.94 -1.05
CA GLY A 783 9.62 4.85 -2.06
C GLY A 783 8.92 4.11 -3.20
N GLU A 784 9.54 3.06 -3.73
CA GLU A 784 8.97 2.26 -4.82
C GLU A 784 7.72 1.50 -4.39
N SER A 785 7.63 1.05 -3.13
CA SER A 785 6.41 0.40 -2.62
C SER A 785 5.20 1.35 -2.62
N LEU A 786 5.45 2.66 -2.57
CA LEU A 786 4.45 3.73 -2.68
C LEU A 786 4.30 4.26 -4.11
N GLY A 787 4.96 3.63 -5.09
CA GLY A 787 4.99 4.05 -6.49
C GLY A 787 5.63 5.42 -6.70
N LEU A 788 6.70 5.74 -5.96
CA LEU A 788 7.53 6.92 -6.21
C LEU A 788 8.66 6.56 -7.16
N GLU A 789 8.77 7.29 -8.25
CA GLU A 789 9.94 7.20 -9.12
C GLU A 789 11.17 7.72 -8.37
N SER A 790 12.32 7.06 -8.53
CA SER A 790 13.52 7.50 -7.85
C SER A 790 14.78 7.47 -8.71
N GLU A 791 15.63 8.48 -8.51
CA GLU A 791 16.98 8.59 -9.08
C GLU A 791 18.00 8.92 -7.99
N VAL A 792 19.26 8.57 -8.22
CA VAL A 792 20.39 8.94 -7.37
C VAL A 792 21.18 10.05 -8.05
N ILE A 793 21.46 11.13 -7.32
CA ILE A 793 22.43 12.15 -7.74
C ILE A 793 23.82 11.62 -7.42
N LEU A 794 24.67 11.48 -8.44
CA LEU A 794 25.97 10.85 -8.29
C LEU A 794 26.96 11.83 -7.64
N MET A 795 27.22 11.61 -6.36
CA MET A 795 28.20 12.39 -5.60
C MET A 795 29.63 11.88 -5.89
N PRO A 796 30.61 12.78 -6.11
CA PRO A 796 32.03 12.43 -6.12
C PRO A 796 32.44 11.72 -4.82
N ALA A 797 33.36 10.77 -4.91
CA ALA A 797 33.79 9.96 -3.77
C ALA A 797 34.26 10.84 -2.59
N GLY A 798 33.69 10.59 -1.41
CA GLY A 798 34.05 11.25 -0.16
C GLY A 798 33.65 12.72 -0.05
N LYS A 799 32.76 13.23 -0.90
CA LYS A 799 32.29 14.62 -0.85
C LYS A 799 30.78 14.70 -0.63
N ASP A 800 30.37 15.52 0.33
CA ASP A 800 28.96 15.89 0.55
C ASP A 800 28.58 17.13 -0.30
N PRO A 801 27.28 17.47 -0.42
CA PRO A 801 26.85 18.65 -1.18
C PRO A 801 27.45 19.97 -0.65
N ALA A 802 27.71 20.06 0.65
CA ALA A 802 28.26 21.26 1.27
C ALA A 802 29.74 21.45 0.93
N ASP A 803 30.51 20.37 0.89
CA ASP A 803 31.91 20.35 0.49
C ASP A 803 32.06 20.74 -0.99
N ILE A 804 31.17 20.25 -1.87
CA ILE A 804 31.15 20.64 -3.28
C ILE A 804 30.80 22.11 -3.45
N LEU A 805 29.78 22.60 -2.75
CA LEU A 805 29.41 24.01 -2.81
C LEU A 805 30.57 24.90 -2.38
N LYS A 806 31.32 24.50 -1.35
CA LYS A 806 32.47 25.24 -0.84
C LYS A 806 33.66 25.22 -1.80
N GLU A 807 34.02 24.07 -2.34
CA GLU A 807 35.24 23.90 -3.14
C GLU A 807 35.06 24.28 -4.61
N LYS A 808 33.90 23.97 -5.19
CA LYS A 808 33.65 24.11 -6.63
C LYS A 808 32.56 25.13 -6.96
N GLY A 809 31.75 25.50 -5.98
CA GLY A 809 30.70 26.50 -6.14
C GLY A 809 29.36 25.92 -6.64
N LYS A 810 28.36 26.81 -6.75
CA LYS A 810 26.97 26.44 -7.06
C LYS A 810 26.77 25.78 -8.43
N LEU A 811 27.56 26.17 -9.43
CA LEU A 811 27.42 25.66 -10.80
C LEU A 811 27.69 24.15 -10.89
N ASP A 812 28.60 23.62 -10.07
CA ASP A 812 28.86 22.18 -10.03
C ASP A 812 27.69 21.40 -9.43
N LEU A 813 27.06 21.90 -8.35
CA LEU A 813 25.85 21.27 -7.82
C LEU A 813 24.69 21.33 -8.82
N GLU A 814 24.53 22.45 -9.54
CA GLU A 814 23.56 22.55 -10.63
C GLU A 814 23.83 21.54 -11.75
N ARG A 815 25.10 21.38 -12.16
CA ARG A 815 25.49 20.36 -13.14
C ARG A 815 25.16 18.96 -12.64
N LEU A 816 25.54 18.62 -11.41
CA LEU A 816 25.24 17.31 -10.82
C LEU A 816 23.74 17.02 -10.82
N TYR A 817 22.93 18.00 -10.40
CA TYR A 817 21.48 17.86 -10.39
C TYR A 817 20.86 17.70 -11.79
N ARG A 818 21.44 18.31 -12.83
CA ARG A 818 20.87 18.26 -14.20
C ARG A 818 21.35 17.05 -14.97
N GLU A 819 22.64 16.76 -14.89
CA GLU A 819 23.37 15.88 -15.83
C GLU A 819 23.82 14.57 -15.17
N GLU A 820 24.22 14.58 -13.90
CA GLU A 820 24.82 13.41 -13.23
C GLU A 820 23.81 12.68 -12.34
N ARG A 821 22.82 12.06 -12.99
CA ARG A 821 21.79 11.26 -12.32
C ARG A 821 21.59 9.92 -12.99
N ILE A 822 21.24 8.93 -12.18
CA ILE A 822 20.94 7.59 -12.64
C ILE A 822 19.70 7.05 -11.93
N SER A 823 18.92 6.20 -12.60
CA SER A 823 17.84 5.46 -11.96
C SER A 823 18.36 4.74 -10.72
N THR A 824 17.65 4.85 -9.59
CA THR A 824 18.09 4.24 -8.32
C THR A 824 18.25 2.72 -8.46
N PHE A 825 17.38 2.08 -9.24
CA PHE A 825 17.50 0.64 -9.51
C PHE A 825 18.81 0.31 -10.24
N ALA A 826 19.17 1.08 -11.26
CA ALA A 826 20.41 0.86 -12.00
C ALA A 826 21.64 1.11 -11.12
N TYR A 827 21.61 2.17 -10.29
CA TYR A 827 22.65 2.43 -9.30
C TYR A 827 22.84 1.26 -8.31
N LEU A 828 21.75 0.77 -7.74
CA LEU A 828 21.79 -0.34 -6.79
C LEU A 828 22.23 -1.64 -7.47
N LEU A 829 21.79 -1.91 -8.70
CA LEU A 829 22.24 -3.05 -9.50
C LEU A 829 23.76 -3.03 -9.67
N ASP A 830 24.33 -1.87 -10.06
CA ASP A 830 25.77 -1.72 -10.22
C ASP A 830 26.53 -1.94 -8.89
N LYS A 831 26.04 -1.37 -7.79
CA LYS A 831 26.68 -1.51 -6.48
C LYS A 831 26.59 -2.93 -5.92
N LEU A 832 25.43 -3.56 -5.98
CA LEU A 832 25.26 -4.94 -5.51
C LEU A 832 26.06 -5.94 -6.34
N TYR A 833 26.15 -5.73 -7.66
CA TYR A 833 27.00 -6.54 -8.53
C TYR A 833 28.49 -6.45 -8.14
N LEU A 834 28.99 -5.23 -7.89
CA LEU A 834 30.36 -5.01 -7.43
C LEU A 834 30.62 -5.66 -6.07
N ILE A 835 29.75 -5.43 -5.09
CA ILE A 835 29.86 -6.02 -3.74
C ILE A 835 29.85 -7.55 -3.80
N ASN A 836 28.98 -8.13 -4.64
CA ASN A 836 28.89 -9.58 -4.82
C ASN A 836 30.19 -10.16 -5.41
N ASN A 837 30.76 -9.49 -6.41
CA ASN A 837 32.02 -9.91 -7.03
C ASN A 837 33.19 -9.80 -6.06
N GLU A 838 33.28 -8.71 -5.28
CA GLU A 838 34.30 -8.53 -4.24
C GLU A 838 34.21 -9.62 -3.16
N ARG A 839 32.99 -10.03 -2.80
CA ARG A 839 32.74 -11.02 -1.74
C ARG A 839 32.62 -12.46 -2.23
N SER A 840 32.65 -12.70 -3.54
CA SER A 840 32.47 -14.03 -4.15
C SER A 840 31.22 -14.79 -3.68
N LEU A 841 30.09 -14.11 -3.46
CA LEU A 841 28.87 -14.72 -2.88
C LEU A 841 28.07 -15.60 -3.86
N GLY A 842 28.45 -15.60 -5.14
CA GLY A 842 27.84 -16.43 -6.19
C GLY A 842 26.58 -15.81 -6.84
N LEU A 843 26.22 -16.31 -8.02
CA LEU A 843 25.13 -15.75 -8.82
C LEU A 843 23.76 -15.85 -8.13
N SER A 844 23.49 -16.95 -7.44
CA SER A 844 22.20 -17.18 -6.77
C SER A 844 21.94 -16.17 -5.65
N ALA A 845 22.96 -15.83 -4.84
CA ALA A 845 22.82 -14.85 -3.76
C ALA A 845 22.51 -13.44 -4.32
N LEU A 846 23.24 -13.04 -5.37
CA LEU A 846 22.99 -11.77 -6.07
C LEU A 846 21.58 -11.71 -6.66
N LEU A 847 21.14 -12.78 -7.33
CA LEU A 847 19.80 -12.82 -7.93
C LEU A 847 18.70 -12.66 -6.87
N LEU A 848 18.87 -13.23 -5.68
CA LEU A 848 17.90 -13.04 -4.58
C LEU A 848 17.82 -11.60 -4.11
N GLU A 849 18.95 -10.91 -3.97
CA GLU A 849 18.95 -9.48 -3.60
C GLU A 849 18.32 -8.62 -4.71
N LEU A 850 18.62 -8.92 -5.98
CA LEU A 850 18.06 -8.19 -7.12
C LEU A 850 16.56 -8.46 -7.30
N PHE A 851 16.10 -9.69 -7.09
CA PHE A 851 14.68 -10.03 -7.15
C PHE A 851 13.87 -9.27 -6.11
N LYS A 852 14.40 -9.06 -4.90
CA LYS A 852 13.78 -8.18 -3.89
C LYS A 852 13.60 -6.75 -4.40
N LEU A 853 14.56 -6.21 -5.16
CA LEU A 853 14.44 -4.86 -5.74
C LEU A 853 13.40 -4.78 -6.88
N VAL A 854 13.21 -5.89 -7.62
CA VAL A 854 12.26 -6.00 -8.72
C VAL A 854 10.84 -6.19 -8.19
N GLU A 855 10.66 -7.03 -7.17
CA GLU A 855 9.36 -7.43 -6.61
C GLU A 855 8.52 -6.24 -6.15
N VAL A 856 9.14 -5.23 -5.53
CA VAL A 856 8.46 -4.07 -4.93
C VAL A 856 7.46 -3.38 -5.87
N ASN A 857 7.65 -3.50 -7.19
CA ASN A 857 6.72 -2.95 -8.18
C ASN A 857 5.61 -3.92 -8.53
N TYR A 858 4.34 -3.54 -8.36
CA TYR A 858 3.21 -4.41 -8.71
C TYR A 858 2.96 -4.53 -10.23
N GLN A 859 3.47 -3.61 -11.05
CA GLN A 859 3.26 -3.62 -12.51
C GLN A 859 4.26 -4.53 -13.23
N GLU A 860 3.76 -5.51 -13.97
CA GLU A 860 4.58 -6.48 -14.71
C GLU A 860 5.52 -5.81 -15.72
N THR A 861 5.06 -4.76 -16.41
CA THR A 861 5.87 -4.03 -17.40
C THR A 861 7.09 -3.33 -16.79
N ILE A 862 6.96 -2.82 -15.56
CA ILE A 862 8.09 -2.21 -14.83
C ILE A 862 9.05 -3.30 -14.35
N ARG A 863 8.52 -4.42 -13.85
CA ARG A 863 9.34 -5.59 -13.46
C ARG A 863 10.14 -6.11 -14.65
N ASP A 864 9.51 -6.29 -15.81
CA ASP A 864 10.17 -6.77 -17.02
C ASP A 864 11.28 -5.83 -17.50
N LYS A 865 11.08 -4.52 -17.43
CA LYS A 865 12.14 -3.53 -17.73
C LYS A 865 13.32 -3.67 -16.78
N LYS A 866 13.07 -3.83 -15.48
CA LYS A 866 14.12 -4.02 -14.46
C LYS A 866 14.85 -5.36 -14.64
N LEU A 867 14.13 -6.44 -14.91
CA LEU A 867 14.71 -7.75 -15.24
C LEU A 867 15.54 -7.70 -16.52
N THR A 868 15.15 -6.89 -17.51
CA THR A 868 15.95 -6.67 -18.72
C THR A 868 17.30 -6.03 -18.38
N LEU A 869 17.31 -5.02 -17.50
CA LEU A 869 18.56 -4.41 -17.03
C LEU A 869 19.44 -5.41 -16.26
N VAL A 870 18.83 -6.24 -15.41
CA VAL A 870 19.55 -7.31 -14.69
C VAL A 870 20.15 -8.32 -15.68
N ALA A 871 19.36 -8.79 -16.65
CA ALA A 871 19.82 -9.75 -17.65
C ALA A 871 20.98 -9.19 -18.47
N GLN A 872 20.90 -7.93 -18.91
CA GLN A 872 21.97 -7.25 -19.63
C GLN A 872 23.23 -7.11 -18.78
N LYS A 873 23.11 -6.68 -17.52
CA LYS A 873 24.25 -6.49 -16.61
C LYS A 873 24.97 -7.80 -16.30
N LEU A 874 24.21 -8.88 -16.10
CA LEU A 874 24.75 -10.19 -15.71
C LEU A 874 25.10 -11.08 -16.92
N GLY A 875 24.78 -10.65 -18.15
CA GLY A 875 24.97 -11.48 -19.34
C GLY A 875 24.07 -12.71 -19.38
N LEU A 876 22.90 -12.65 -18.74
CA LEU A 876 21.95 -13.76 -18.66
C LEU A 876 20.86 -13.66 -19.74
N SER A 877 20.26 -14.80 -20.09
CA SER A 877 19.05 -14.80 -20.90
C SER A 877 17.88 -14.21 -20.11
N PHE A 878 17.22 -13.19 -20.67
CA PHE A 878 16.01 -12.60 -20.08
C PHE A 878 14.93 -13.64 -19.81
N HIS A 879 14.75 -14.60 -20.71
CA HIS A 879 13.73 -15.65 -20.56
C HIS A 879 14.02 -16.55 -19.36
N SER A 880 15.27 -16.99 -19.19
CA SER A 880 15.68 -17.81 -18.05
C SER A 880 15.54 -17.04 -16.75
N LEU A 881 16.01 -15.79 -16.71
CA LEU A 881 15.91 -14.94 -15.53
C LEU A 881 14.46 -14.65 -15.14
N LYS A 882 13.57 -14.38 -16.12
CA LYS A 882 12.14 -14.17 -15.86
C LYS A 882 11.50 -15.45 -15.31
N LYS A 883 11.88 -16.62 -15.82
CA LYS A 883 11.42 -17.91 -15.28
C LYS A 883 11.89 -18.11 -13.84
N ASP A 884 13.15 -17.82 -13.54
CA ASP A 884 13.70 -17.92 -12.18
C ASP A 884 13.00 -16.95 -11.22
N PHE A 885 12.71 -15.72 -11.67
CA PHE A 885 11.96 -14.73 -10.91
C PHE A 885 10.51 -15.15 -10.64
N LEU A 886 9.79 -15.66 -11.65
CA LEU A 886 8.42 -16.16 -11.49
C LEU A 886 8.40 -17.39 -10.58
N THR A 887 9.36 -18.30 -10.73
CA THR A 887 9.50 -19.46 -9.85
C THR A 887 9.77 -19.01 -8.41
N TRP A 888 10.59 -17.99 -8.21
CA TRP A 888 10.85 -17.40 -6.89
C TRP A 888 9.58 -16.79 -6.28
N LEU A 889 8.74 -16.09 -7.06
CA LEU A 889 7.44 -15.56 -6.64
C LEU A 889 6.42 -16.66 -6.29
N GLU A 890 6.28 -17.67 -7.16
CA GLU A 890 5.27 -18.73 -7.06
C GLU A 890 5.57 -19.73 -5.93
N THR A 891 6.83 -20.12 -5.82
CA THR A 891 7.20 -21.17 -4.87
C THR A 891 7.31 -20.64 -3.45
N GLY A 892 7.58 -19.33 -3.27
CA GLY A 892 8.12 -18.80 -2.02
C GLY A 892 9.38 -19.55 -1.54
N LEU A 893 9.99 -20.39 -2.39
CA LEU A 893 10.99 -21.40 -2.05
C LEU A 893 12.34 -21.10 -2.71
N LEU A 894 12.81 -19.87 -2.51
CA LEU A 894 14.23 -19.63 -2.28
C LEU A 894 14.47 -18.62 -1.15
N ASP A 895 13.44 -18.22 -0.41
CA ASP A 895 13.52 -17.14 0.59
C ASP A 895 12.77 -17.45 1.90
N LYS A 896 12.23 -18.66 2.14
CA LYS A 896 11.61 -18.97 3.44
C LYS A 896 12.61 -19.14 4.60
N ARG A 897 13.87 -19.53 4.32
CA ARG A 897 14.95 -19.53 5.33
C ARG A 897 15.49 -18.11 5.56
N SER A 898 15.57 -17.29 4.51
CA SER A 898 16.19 -15.97 4.57
C SER A 898 15.22 -14.80 4.85
N GLN A 899 13.92 -14.94 4.58
CA GLN A 899 12.87 -14.02 5.08
C GLN A 899 12.52 -14.31 6.53
N GLN A 900 12.62 -15.55 7.02
CA GLN A 900 12.64 -15.79 8.47
C GLN A 900 13.86 -15.12 9.11
N GLU A 901 15.04 -15.14 8.48
CA GLU A 901 16.22 -14.43 9.01
C GLU A 901 16.14 -12.89 8.88
N LEU A 902 15.40 -12.33 7.91
CA LEU A 902 15.26 -10.88 7.70
C LEU A 902 14.05 -10.25 8.42
N LEU A 903 12.91 -10.92 8.51
CA LEU A 903 11.76 -10.45 9.31
C LEU A 903 12.03 -10.58 10.82
N VAL A 904 12.78 -11.61 11.24
CA VAL A 904 13.26 -11.72 12.63
C VAL A 904 14.29 -10.64 12.97
N ARG A 905 14.96 -10.04 11.98
CA ARG A 905 15.95 -8.96 12.21
C ARG A 905 15.33 -7.56 12.35
N TYR A 906 14.06 -7.34 11.99
CA TYR A 906 13.48 -6.00 12.02
C TYR A 906 12.36 -5.77 13.04
N GLN A 907 11.85 -6.81 13.72
CA GLN A 907 10.65 -6.66 14.55
C GLN A 907 10.70 -7.16 15.98
N THR A 908 11.81 -7.73 16.47
CA THR A 908 11.93 -8.07 17.90
C THR A 908 13.17 -7.43 18.50
N GLY A 909 12.96 -6.41 19.35
CA GLY A 909 14.02 -5.84 20.15
C GLY A 909 14.74 -6.92 20.95
N VAL A 910 16.03 -7.10 20.64
CA VAL A 910 17.05 -7.95 21.28
C VAL A 910 16.92 -9.46 21.00
N LEU A 911 17.90 -10.03 20.27
CA LEU A 911 18.57 -11.34 20.49
C LEU A 911 19.51 -11.76 19.32
N PRO A 912 20.70 -11.14 19.22
CA PRO A 912 21.93 -11.88 18.86
C PRO A 912 22.93 -12.01 20.03
N LYS A 913 22.77 -11.16 21.04
CA LYS A 913 23.66 -11.10 22.21
C LYS A 913 23.60 -12.38 23.06
N HIS A 914 22.43 -12.99 23.22
CA HIS A 914 22.29 -14.17 24.09
C HIS A 914 22.75 -15.49 23.44
N GLU A 915 22.73 -15.63 22.12
CA GLU A 915 23.29 -16.83 21.44
C GLU A 915 24.82 -16.88 21.60
N ARG A 916 25.48 -15.73 21.39
CA ARG A 916 26.91 -15.58 21.67
C ARG A 916 27.22 -15.79 23.15
N LEU A 917 26.41 -15.27 24.07
CA LEU A 917 26.55 -15.52 25.52
C LEU A 917 26.37 -16.99 25.88
N LEU A 918 25.43 -17.69 25.23
CA LEU A 918 25.23 -19.13 25.42
C LEU A 918 26.45 -19.93 24.98
N ILE A 919 26.96 -19.68 23.77
CA ILE A 919 28.17 -20.36 23.27
C ILE A 919 29.39 -20.00 24.13
N LYS A 920 29.57 -18.74 24.50
CA LYS A 920 30.60 -18.29 25.46
C LYS A 920 30.49 -19.04 26.80
N GLY A 921 29.28 -19.15 27.33
CA GLY A 921 29.01 -19.85 28.58
C GLY A 921 29.24 -21.36 28.50
N ILE A 922 28.98 -22.00 27.36
CA ILE A 922 29.29 -23.41 27.13
C ILE A 922 30.80 -23.61 27.00
N ILE A 923 31.52 -22.71 26.32
CA ILE A 923 33.00 -22.77 26.22
C ILE A 923 33.63 -22.64 27.62
N ASN A 924 33.12 -21.72 28.44
CA ASN A 924 33.61 -21.51 29.81
C ASN A 924 33.13 -22.57 30.82
N HIS A 925 31.98 -23.22 30.56
CA HIS A 925 31.43 -24.30 31.38
C HIS A 925 30.97 -25.51 30.55
N PRO A 926 31.89 -26.27 29.90
CA PRO A 926 31.52 -27.31 28.94
C PRO A 926 30.69 -28.46 29.53
N TYR A 927 30.79 -28.70 30.83
CA TYR A 927 30.01 -29.71 31.55
C TYR A 927 28.49 -29.45 31.54
N LEU A 928 28.04 -28.23 31.21
CA LEU A 928 26.62 -27.87 31.11
C LEU A 928 26.02 -28.20 29.74
N PHE A 929 26.85 -28.47 28.72
CA PHE A 929 26.39 -28.83 27.38
C PHE A 929 25.42 -30.03 27.30
N PRO A 930 25.59 -31.14 28.08
CA PRO A 930 24.64 -32.24 28.11
C PRO A 930 23.23 -31.84 28.55
N TRP A 931 23.11 -30.78 29.34
CA TRP A 931 21.82 -30.22 29.76
C TRP A 931 21.24 -29.31 28.66
N VAL A 932 22.05 -28.43 28.07
CA VAL A 932 21.64 -27.54 26.98
C VAL A 932 21.10 -28.33 25.78
N ARG A 933 21.79 -29.40 25.36
CA ARG A 933 21.40 -30.23 24.21
C ARG A 933 20.11 -31.03 24.37
N ARG A 934 19.54 -31.10 25.58
CA ARG A 934 18.22 -31.72 25.79
C ARG A 934 17.10 -30.83 25.28
N TYR A 935 17.34 -29.53 25.22
CA TYR A 935 16.35 -28.52 24.90
C TYR A 935 16.69 -27.81 23.60
N LEU A 936 17.96 -27.52 23.32
CA LEU A 936 18.38 -26.79 22.14
C LEU A 936 19.12 -27.70 21.14
N LEU A 937 18.84 -27.53 19.84
CA LEU A 937 19.62 -28.09 18.74
C LEU A 937 20.38 -26.98 18.01
N ALA A 938 21.38 -27.36 17.19
CA ALA A 938 22.14 -26.40 16.40
C ALA A 938 21.22 -25.58 15.47
N GLU A 939 20.19 -26.21 14.92
CA GLU A 939 19.21 -25.57 14.03
C GLU A 939 18.31 -24.55 14.73
N ASP A 940 18.29 -24.54 16.06
CA ASP A 940 17.47 -23.62 16.87
C ASP A 940 18.16 -22.26 17.10
N LEU A 941 19.47 -22.16 16.80
CA LEU A 941 20.25 -20.92 16.84
C LEU A 941 20.07 -20.11 15.55
N LYS A 942 20.09 -18.77 15.62
CA LYS A 942 19.90 -17.89 14.45
C LYS A 942 21.21 -17.52 13.78
N GLU A 943 22.28 -17.29 14.54
CA GLU A 943 23.58 -16.89 14.00
C GLU A 943 24.34 -18.11 13.45
N GLU A 944 24.63 -18.12 12.14
CA GLU A 944 25.31 -19.24 11.45
C GLU A 944 26.64 -19.62 12.11
N THR A 945 27.42 -18.62 12.54
CA THR A 945 28.67 -18.82 13.27
C THR A 945 28.44 -19.54 14.61
N MET A 946 27.33 -19.26 15.31
CA MET A 946 26.97 -19.94 16.55
C MET A 946 26.45 -21.36 16.31
N LYS A 947 25.74 -21.59 15.18
CA LYS A 947 25.34 -22.95 14.76
C LYS A 947 26.57 -23.82 14.53
N VAL A 948 27.55 -23.31 13.78
CA VAL A 948 28.82 -24.01 13.52
C VAL A 948 29.54 -24.33 14.83
N PHE A 949 29.61 -23.37 15.76
CA PHE A 949 30.16 -23.62 17.10
C PHE A 949 29.38 -24.69 17.88
N TYR A 950 28.05 -24.63 17.86
CA TYR A 950 27.22 -25.60 18.56
C TYR A 950 27.38 -27.00 17.99
N SER A 951 27.40 -27.15 16.67
CA SER A 951 27.63 -28.42 15.98
C SER A 951 29.03 -28.97 16.25
N LEU A 952 30.04 -28.10 16.33
CA LEU A 952 31.40 -28.49 16.71
C LEU A 952 31.42 -29.04 18.15
N ILE A 953 30.85 -28.30 19.10
CA ILE A 953 30.76 -28.72 20.51
C ILE A 953 29.96 -30.02 20.62
N GLU A 954 28.90 -30.19 19.82
CA GLU A 954 28.13 -31.43 19.77
C GLU A 954 28.94 -32.60 19.25
N LYS A 955 29.70 -32.41 18.17
CA LYS A 955 30.60 -33.42 17.61
C LYS A 955 31.62 -33.87 18.66
N VAL A 956 32.33 -32.93 19.29
CA VAL A 956 33.33 -33.21 20.33
C VAL A 956 32.69 -33.90 21.54
N TRP A 957 31.47 -33.47 21.92
CA TRP A 957 30.72 -34.13 22.99
C TRP A 957 30.30 -35.56 22.63
N GLN A 958 29.89 -35.84 21.39
CA GLN A 958 29.54 -37.20 20.98
C GLN A 958 30.75 -38.16 21.07
N GLU A 959 31.95 -37.65 20.81
CA GLU A 959 33.21 -38.40 20.90
C GLU A 959 33.71 -38.56 22.34
N LYS A 960 33.71 -37.48 23.14
CA LYS A 960 34.31 -37.43 24.50
C LYS A 960 33.30 -37.63 25.64
N LYS A 961 32.00 -37.55 25.34
CA LYS A 961 30.86 -37.64 26.26
C LYS A 961 31.01 -36.69 27.46
N VAL A 962 30.87 -37.20 28.69
CA VAL A 962 30.80 -36.41 29.94
C VAL A 962 32.16 -35.75 30.29
N LYS A 963 33.24 -36.02 29.53
CA LYS A 963 34.58 -35.49 29.77
C LYS A 963 34.96 -34.27 28.91
N LEU A 964 34.01 -33.66 28.21
CA LEU A 964 34.24 -32.49 27.35
C LEU A 964 34.99 -31.36 28.10
N LYS A 965 36.16 -30.96 27.59
CA LYS A 965 36.91 -29.78 28.05
C LYS A 965 36.97 -28.70 26.97
N ALA A 966 37.29 -27.48 27.37
CA ALA A 966 37.51 -26.37 26.44
C ALA A 966 38.64 -26.69 25.44
N ASP A 967 39.73 -27.31 25.92
CA ASP A 967 40.87 -27.69 25.07
C ASP A 967 40.45 -28.67 23.95
N ASP A 968 39.53 -29.60 24.22
CA ASP A 968 39.03 -30.54 23.20
C ASP A 968 38.24 -29.81 22.08
N ILE A 969 37.59 -28.68 22.41
CA ILE A 969 36.88 -27.85 21.42
C ILE A 969 37.88 -27.01 20.62
N PHE A 970 38.96 -26.56 21.26
CA PHE A 970 40.01 -25.77 20.62
C PHE A 970 40.80 -26.57 19.58
N ASP A 971 41.10 -27.84 19.87
CA ASP A 971 41.91 -28.71 19.01
C ASP A 971 41.24 -29.00 17.65
N GLU A 972 39.92 -28.92 17.56
CA GLU A 972 39.16 -29.11 16.33
C GLU A 972 38.98 -27.81 15.51
N LEU A 973 39.49 -26.66 16.00
CA LEU A 973 39.40 -25.37 15.31
C LEU A 973 40.63 -25.13 14.42
N GLU A 974 40.39 -24.94 13.12
CA GLU A 974 41.44 -24.57 12.15
C GLU A 974 42.22 -23.32 12.59
N GLU A 975 43.56 -23.35 12.40
CA GLU A 975 44.51 -22.35 12.92
C GLU A 975 44.23 -20.90 12.48
N ASP A 976 43.64 -20.69 11.30
CA ASP A 976 43.39 -19.35 10.75
C ASP A 976 41.90 -19.04 10.52
N SER A 977 41.04 -19.59 11.40
CA SER A 977 39.58 -19.38 11.31
C SER A 977 39.07 -18.24 12.21
N GLN A 978 38.03 -17.54 11.75
CA GLN A 978 37.28 -16.57 12.57
C GLN A 978 36.69 -17.21 13.83
N LEU A 979 36.43 -18.52 13.79
CA LEU A 979 35.96 -19.31 14.93
C LEU A 979 37.04 -19.40 16.01
N ARG A 980 38.29 -19.72 15.65
CA ARG A 980 39.39 -19.79 16.63
C ARG A 980 39.62 -18.45 17.35
N ARG A 981 39.49 -17.32 16.64
CA ARG A 981 39.55 -15.98 17.25
C ARG A 981 38.40 -15.74 18.22
N PHE A 982 37.16 -16.08 17.84
CA PHE A 982 36.01 -15.97 18.75
C PHE A 982 36.15 -16.88 19.97
N PHE A 983 36.68 -18.10 19.82
CA PHE A 983 36.91 -19.03 20.93
C PHE A 983 37.94 -18.45 21.92
N LEU A 984 39.05 -17.91 21.41
CA LEU A 984 40.06 -17.25 22.23
C LEU A 984 39.49 -16.01 22.93
N ASP A 985 38.75 -15.17 22.21
CA ASP A 985 38.05 -14.02 22.80
C ASP A 985 37.06 -14.46 23.89
N SER A 986 36.42 -15.62 23.74
CA SER A 986 35.43 -16.14 24.70
C SER A 986 36.07 -16.61 26.02
N ILE A 987 37.35 -16.99 25.99
CA ILE A 987 38.14 -17.37 27.17
C ILE A 987 38.82 -16.14 27.80
N VAL A 988 39.27 -15.19 26.98
CA VAL A 988 40.02 -13.99 27.43
C VAL A 988 39.10 -12.90 27.99
N ASP A 989 37.88 -12.78 27.43
CA ASP A 989 36.88 -11.79 27.83
C ASP A 989 36.24 -12.20 29.18
N ASN A 990 36.91 -11.87 30.29
CA ASN A 990 36.42 -11.99 31.68
C ASN A 990 35.20 -11.08 31.98
N GLY A 991 34.48 -10.62 30.95
CA GLY A 991 33.31 -9.75 31.02
C GLY A 991 32.05 -10.51 31.42
N VAL A 992 31.82 -10.60 32.73
CA VAL A 992 30.69 -11.23 33.44
C VAL A 992 30.78 -12.77 33.47
N PRO A 993 31.13 -13.40 34.62
CA PRO A 993 30.96 -14.83 34.76
C PRO A 993 29.46 -15.13 34.70
N LEU A 994 28.99 -15.73 33.62
CA LEU A 994 27.65 -16.31 33.61
C LEU A 994 27.67 -17.42 34.65
N SER A 995 27.00 -17.23 35.79
CA SER A 995 26.85 -18.33 36.73
C SER A 995 26.13 -19.49 36.03
N PRO A 996 26.28 -20.74 36.49
CA PRO A 996 25.52 -21.87 35.96
C PRO A 996 24.00 -21.58 35.90
N LEU A 997 23.50 -20.78 36.84
CA LEU A 997 22.12 -20.31 36.88
C LEU A 997 21.79 -19.31 35.76
N ASP A 998 22.68 -18.36 35.47
CA ASP A 998 22.51 -17.40 34.37
C ASP A 998 22.57 -18.08 33.01
N LEU A 999 23.39 -19.13 32.86
CA LEU A 999 23.45 -19.95 31.66
C LEU A 999 22.17 -20.77 31.47
N GLU A 1000 21.67 -21.38 32.54
CA GLU A 1000 20.38 -22.09 32.55
C GLU A 1000 19.22 -21.16 32.20
N GLN A 1001 19.16 -19.97 32.80
CA GLN A 1001 18.14 -18.97 32.55
C GLN A 1001 18.22 -18.41 31.12
N THR A 1002 19.43 -18.21 30.61
CA THR A 1002 19.66 -17.79 29.22
C THR A 1002 19.20 -18.88 28.25
N THR A 1003 19.52 -20.15 28.53
CA THR A 1003 19.07 -21.29 27.73
C THR A 1003 17.55 -21.42 27.72
N CYS A 1004 16.91 -21.30 28.89
CA CYS A 1004 15.45 -21.34 28.98
C CYS A 1004 14.77 -20.17 28.26
N THR A 1005 15.42 -19.01 28.22
CA THR A 1005 14.92 -17.82 27.52
C THR A 1005 15.01 -18.00 26.00
N ILE A 1006 16.13 -18.53 25.49
CA ILE A 1006 16.32 -18.83 24.07
C ILE A 1006 15.34 -19.91 23.61
N TYR A 1007 15.21 -21.01 24.36
CA TYR A 1007 14.31 -22.10 24.01
C TYR A 1007 12.83 -21.73 24.08
N GLY A 1008 12.42 -20.92 25.08
CA GLY A 1008 11.05 -20.40 25.14
C GLY A 1008 10.69 -19.53 23.93
N ALA A 1009 11.57 -18.59 23.58
CA ALA A 1009 11.39 -17.74 22.40
C ALA A 1009 11.34 -18.55 21.09
N PHE A 1010 12.10 -19.63 20.99
CA PHE A 1010 12.08 -20.54 19.85
C PHE A 1010 10.75 -21.31 19.72
N LEU A 1011 10.22 -21.86 20.82
CA LEU A 1011 8.94 -22.58 20.81
C LEU A 1011 7.77 -21.66 20.44
N ASP A 1012 7.75 -20.44 20.98
CA ASP A 1012 6.72 -19.44 20.65
C ASP A 1012 6.78 -19.05 19.17
N HIS A 1013 7.98 -18.92 18.61
CA HIS A 1013 8.17 -18.66 17.18
C HIS A 1013 7.67 -19.80 16.29
N LYS A 1014 8.02 -21.06 16.61
CA LYS A 1014 7.50 -22.24 15.88
C LYS A 1014 5.98 -22.33 15.93
N ARG A 1015 5.38 -21.96 17.07
CA ARG A 1015 3.93 -21.95 17.23
C ARG A 1015 3.27 -20.90 16.35
N ALA A 1016 3.83 -19.69 16.29
CA ALA A 1016 3.31 -18.62 15.43
C ALA A 1016 3.32 -19.02 13.95
N ILE A 1017 4.41 -19.59 13.45
CA ILE A 1017 4.54 -20.05 12.05
C ILE A 1017 3.51 -21.14 11.73
N LEU A 1018 3.31 -22.08 12.66
CA LEU A 1018 2.40 -23.18 12.46
C LEU A 1018 0.93 -22.73 12.49
N CYS A 1019 0.58 -21.78 13.37
CA CYS A 1019 -0.73 -21.14 13.39
C CYS A 1019 -1.01 -20.39 12.09
N GLU A 1020 -0.04 -19.61 11.57
CA GLU A 1020 -0.18 -18.91 10.29
C GLU A 1020 -0.33 -19.87 9.11
N SER A 1021 0.35 -21.02 9.15
CA SER A 1021 0.23 -22.07 8.13
C SER A 1021 -1.15 -22.75 8.15
N ILE A 1022 -1.73 -22.93 9.34
CA ILE A 1022 -3.08 -23.47 9.52
C ILE A 1022 -4.12 -22.46 9.02
N GLU A 1023 -4.01 -21.19 9.39
CA GLU A 1023 -4.92 -20.12 8.93
C GLU A 1023 -4.93 -20.01 7.41
N ARG A 1024 -3.75 -20.12 6.78
CA ARG A 1024 -3.66 -20.14 5.31
C ARG A 1024 -4.27 -21.40 4.71
N ALA A 1025 -4.04 -22.58 5.27
CA ALA A 1025 -4.66 -23.82 4.78
C ALA A 1025 -6.19 -23.78 4.88
N GLU A 1026 -6.72 -23.22 5.97
CA GLU A 1026 -8.15 -22.99 6.20
C GLU A 1026 -8.75 -22.00 5.19
N GLN A 1027 -8.02 -20.94 4.82
CA GLN A 1027 -8.45 -19.96 3.80
C GLN A 1027 -8.58 -20.56 2.39
N VAL A 1028 -7.83 -21.62 2.07
CA VAL A 1028 -7.94 -22.33 0.78
C VAL A 1028 -8.81 -23.59 0.87
N GLY A 1029 -9.50 -23.81 2.01
CA GLY A 1029 -10.43 -24.92 2.20
C GLY A 1029 -9.76 -26.29 2.43
N LEU A 1030 -8.47 -26.33 2.75
CA LEU A 1030 -7.73 -27.55 3.07
C LEU A 1030 -7.69 -27.74 4.59
N VAL A 1031 -8.42 -28.72 5.11
CA VAL A 1031 -8.32 -29.14 6.52
C VAL A 1031 -7.23 -30.21 6.61
N GLU A 1032 -5.98 -29.81 6.84
CA GLU A 1032 -4.89 -30.75 7.13
C GLU A 1032 -4.88 -31.12 8.62
N THR A 1033 -5.39 -32.32 8.94
CA THR A 1033 -5.37 -32.90 10.31
C THR A 1033 -3.95 -33.08 10.86
N SER A 1034 -2.93 -33.15 10.00
CA SER A 1034 -1.51 -33.24 10.35
C SER A 1034 -0.95 -31.96 10.96
N LEU A 1035 -1.35 -30.78 10.46
CA LEU A 1035 -0.91 -29.48 10.97
C LEU A 1035 -1.53 -29.20 12.35
N MET A 1036 -2.82 -29.53 12.50
CA MET A 1036 -3.51 -29.44 13.79
C MET A 1036 -2.93 -30.40 14.84
N GLY A 1037 -2.54 -31.62 14.43
CA GLY A 1037 -1.80 -32.55 15.28
C GLY A 1037 -0.43 -32.00 15.71
N SER A 1038 0.29 -31.36 14.80
CA SER A 1038 1.59 -30.73 15.07
C SER A 1038 1.46 -29.54 16.03
N LEU A 1039 0.38 -28.75 15.90
CA LEU A 1039 0.11 -27.62 16.79
C LEU A 1039 -0.24 -28.09 18.20
N ASN A 1040 -1.05 -29.15 18.32
CA ASN A 1040 -1.37 -29.75 19.62
C ASN A 1040 -0.12 -30.32 20.31
N TYR A 1041 0.73 -31.04 19.57
CA TYR A 1041 2.01 -31.53 20.09
C TYR A 1041 2.91 -30.38 20.57
N LEU A 1042 3.03 -29.30 19.79
CA LEU A 1042 3.84 -28.14 20.15
C LEU A 1042 3.28 -27.40 21.37
N ASN A 1043 1.96 -27.23 21.47
CA ASN A 1043 1.30 -26.63 22.62
C ASN A 1043 1.49 -27.46 23.89
N GLN A 1044 1.46 -28.80 23.77
CA GLN A 1044 1.75 -29.71 24.89
C GLN A 1044 3.21 -29.56 25.36
N ARG A 1045 4.15 -29.42 24.42
CA ARG A 1045 5.57 -29.23 24.71
C ARG A 1045 5.87 -27.87 25.35
N ILE A 1046 5.19 -26.80 24.91
CA ILE A 1046 5.24 -25.47 25.54
C ILE A 1046 4.71 -25.55 26.98
N LYS A 1047 3.59 -26.25 27.19
CA LYS A 1047 3.00 -26.42 28.53
C LYS A 1047 3.95 -27.16 29.47
N GLN A 1048 4.50 -28.30 29.04
CA GLN A 1048 5.50 -29.07 29.80
C GLN A 1048 6.74 -28.22 30.13
N PHE A 1049 7.23 -27.44 29.17
CA PHE A 1049 8.38 -26.55 29.38
C PHE A 1049 8.06 -25.42 30.38
N SER A 1050 6.85 -24.84 30.32
CA SER A 1050 6.41 -23.81 31.26
C SER A 1050 6.24 -24.33 32.69
N GLU A 1051 5.75 -25.57 32.86
CA GLU A 1051 5.64 -26.25 34.15
C GLU A 1051 7.01 -26.58 34.73
N TYR A 1052 7.94 -27.08 33.90
CA TYR A 1052 9.34 -27.29 34.29
C TYR A 1052 10.01 -25.98 34.72
N LYS A 1053 9.88 -24.91 33.93
CA LYS A 1053 10.43 -23.58 34.27
C LYS A 1053 9.91 -23.12 35.63
N ARG A 1054 8.60 -23.26 35.88
CA ARG A 1054 7.99 -22.89 37.16
C ARG A 1054 8.56 -23.71 38.33
N GLN A 1055 8.56 -25.04 38.24
CA GLN A 1055 9.09 -25.92 39.29
C GLN A 1055 10.60 -25.72 39.53
N TYR A 1056 11.37 -25.44 38.49
CA TYR A 1056 12.82 -25.26 38.57
C TYR A 1056 13.23 -23.93 39.19
N PHE A 1057 12.54 -22.83 38.85
CA PHE A 1057 12.81 -21.52 39.45
C PHE A 1057 12.21 -21.40 40.87
N ASP A 1058 11.04 -21.97 41.14
CA ASP A 1058 10.42 -22.00 42.49
C ASP A 1058 11.26 -22.84 43.48
N SER A 1059 11.88 -23.94 43.03
CA SER A 1059 12.75 -24.77 43.89
C SER A 1059 14.12 -24.16 44.19
N LYS A 1060 14.64 -23.29 43.31
CA LYS A 1060 15.91 -22.58 43.54
C LYS A 1060 15.76 -21.25 44.27
N GLU A 1061 14.59 -20.61 44.26
CA GLU A 1061 14.28 -19.49 45.18
C GLU A 1061 14.21 -19.98 46.63
N ASN A 1062 13.65 -21.16 46.89
CA ASN A 1062 13.67 -21.81 48.22
C ASN A 1062 15.06 -22.31 48.68
N LEU A 1063 16.07 -22.32 47.80
CA LEU A 1063 17.47 -22.61 48.14
C LEU A 1063 18.32 -21.34 48.30
N ARG A 1064 17.73 -20.16 48.04
CA ARG A 1064 18.34 -18.84 48.23
C ARG A 1064 17.90 -18.15 49.52
N GLU A 1065 16.72 -18.49 50.06
CA GLU A 1065 16.39 -18.32 51.49
C GLU A 1065 17.12 -19.38 52.33
#